data_AF-A0A1F0A1P7-F1
#
_entry.id   AF-A0A1F0A1P7-F1
#
_cell.length_a   1.000
_cell.length_b   1.000
_cell.length_c   1.000
_cell.angle_alpha   90.00
_cell.angle_beta   90.00
_cell.angle_gamma   90.00
#
_symmetry.space_group_name_H-M   'P 1'
#
loop_
_entity.id
_entity.type
_entity.pdbx_description
1 polymer ?
#
loop_
_entity_poly.entity_id
_entity_poly.type
_entity_poly.pdbx_seq_one_letter_code
_entity_poly.pdbx_strand_id
1 'polypeptide(L)'
;MKNLKKTILFSIILLSVTASHLQAVKADTISAGSGNRIHFINTKGASGSDAILLESNGHYALIDMGEDYDFPDGTDPRYPSRVGITRQNELVLEDRLFRHLNRLGIQKFDFILGTHVHSDHIGGADEILKRYPVGKLYLKKYTDERITSKWRLWDNLFNYDNALNVAREKGVTIVQDIKEEDSRFKLGDMDIQLYNYKNEYGPDGKLKRVYDDNSNSLVAVVTVAGKKIYLGGDLDNAEGAEDRLGPEIGKVDMMKWNHHYDAQISNTIPFLDSLSPSMVVHTSSYDANLASTRDYLKKKNIQVVHASSLTKDATVFNIADSGFTNVSDSFPDIPTVSEEWYQEDGYWKYRLSDNEMAIGWRKIDNIYYFFNGKGQMQASKWIHLNDSREKLEGNWYYLNSNGKMQYEGWFKQDGSWYYISSTGARLYNELAEIGGQKYLFDKDGKMLTGSQVFNGKKMFFASSGALQSDETGSGWKKIESNWYYFDEEGKQIVGKKEINGVTYYFDNKGVMQTGWALIEGHWNYFASSGAMKTGWIKDKDTWYYFDKEGVMLTGLQEIEGTRYYLNASGAMQTGWKWFDNHYSYFTSSGAMKTGWLKDKGLWYYLDKEGIMQTGLQEIEGARYYLNASGAMQTGWKWLDNHYSYFTSSGAMKTGWLKENDLWYYLDKEGIMQTGLQEIEGTRYYLNASGAMKTGWKWFDNHYYYFTSSGAMKTGWFKDKGIWYYLQTEDGVMATGLQEIDGSRYYLNTSGAMETGWKQLNDNWYYFQADGSLLRNGTTPDGYKVNQDGIWSLNPVKEEEVQGDQEDPKKDSDKPVDKEEKSADAQETSTLKADKE
;
A
#
# COMPACT_ATOMS: atom_id res chain seq x y z
N MET A 1 -57.42 26.01 -7.68
CA MET A 1 -57.70 27.29 -8.38
C MET A 1 -56.51 27.57 -9.29
N LYS A 2 -56.53 27.80 -10.60
CA LYS A 2 -57.51 27.96 -11.69
C LYS A 2 -56.80 27.35 -12.94
N ASN A 3 -57.33 26.32 -13.58
CA ASN A 3 -58.10 26.36 -14.84
C ASN A 3 -57.58 27.32 -15.93
N LEU A 4 -57.17 26.76 -17.08
CA LEU A 4 -57.79 27.12 -18.37
C LEU A 4 -57.72 25.97 -19.40
N LYS A 5 -58.90 25.63 -19.93
CA LYS A 5 -59.22 24.77 -21.09
C LYS A 5 -58.67 25.44 -22.38
N LYS A 6 -58.46 24.84 -23.56
CA LYS A 6 -59.19 23.87 -24.42
C LYS A 6 -58.29 23.76 -25.70
N THR A 7 -58.14 22.67 -26.46
CA THR A 7 -59.02 22.27 -27.59
C THR A 7 -58.37 21.09 -28.32
N ILE A 8 -59.22 20.22 -28.85
CA ILE A 8 -59.00 18.97 -29.60
C ILE A 8 -58.42 19.23 -31.00
N LEU A 9 -57.50 18.36 -31.47
CA LEU A 9 -57.44 17.98 -32.88
C LEU A 9 -57.09 16.48 -33.00
N PHE A 10 -58.04 15.72 -33.53
CA PHE A 10 -57.87 14.35 -33.97
C PHE A 10 -56.94 14.31 -35.19
N SER A 11 -55.94 13.42 -35.19
CA SER A 11 -55.35 12.91 -36.42
C SER A 11 -54.98 11.45 -36.21
N ILE A 12 -55.73 10.63 -36.94
CA ILE A 12 -55.60 9.19 -37.10
C ILE A 12 -54.23 8.91 -37.69
N ILE A 13 -53.38 8.18 -36.96
CA ILE A 13 -52.26 7.46 -37.55
C ILE A 13 -52.55 5.97 -37.37
N LEU A 14 -52.82 5.36 -38.52
CA LEU A 14 -52.84 3.92 -38.77
C LEU A 14 -51.51 3.34 -38.29
N LEU A 15 -51.53 2.58 -37.20
CA LEU A 15 -50.48 1.61 -36.88
C LEU A 15 -51.13 0.23 -36.98
N SER A 16 -50.85 -0.43 -38.09
CA SER A 16 -51.14 -1.83 -38.34
C SER A 16 -50.46 -2.68 -37.27
N VAL A 17 -51.21 -3.00 -36.22
CA VAL A 17 -50.89 -4.12 -35.34
C VAL A 17 -51.24 -5.37 -36.13
N THR A 18 -50.23 -6.04 -36.68
CA THR A 18 -50.34 -7.44 -37.06
C THR A 18 -50.53 -8.23 -35.77
N ALA A 19 -51.77 -8.36 -35.35
CA ALA A 19 -52.17 -9.38 -34.39
C ALA A 19 -51.95 -10.72 -35.09
N SER A 20 -50.85 -11.39 -34.76
CA SER A 20 -50.66 -12.80 -35.04
C SER A 20 -51.76 -13.54 -34.27
N HIS A 21 -52.91 -13.73 -34.91
CA HIS A 21 -53.85 -14.75 -34.50
C HIS A 21 -53.10 -16.08 -34.53
N LEU A 22 -52.67 -16.53 -33.35
CA LEU A 22 -52.48 -17.95 -33.08
C LEU A 22 -53.82 -18.61 -33.40
N GLN A 23 -53.92 -19.15 -34.61
CA GLN A 23 -54.97 -20.08 -34.97
C GLN A 23 -54.85 -21.24 -33.99
N ALA A 24 -55.77 -21.30 -33.03
CA ALA A 24 -56.02 -22.51 -32.28
C ALA A 24 -56.39 -23.58 -33.32
N VAL A 25 -55.43 -24.44 -33.64
CA VAL A 25 -55.68 -25.66 -34.40
C VAL A 25 -56.72 -26.41 -33.57
N LYS A 26 -57.95 -26.51 -34.07
CA LYS A 26 -58.94 -27.44 -33.51
C LYS A 26 -58.33 -28.82 -33.67
N ALA A 27 -57.80 -29.36 -32.58
CA ALA A 27 -57.41 -30.75 -32.54
C ALA A 27 -58.67 -31.59 -32.85
N ASP A 28 -58.53 -32.53 -33.78
CA ASP A 28 -59.55 -33.54 -34.03
C ASP A 28 -59.78 -34.32 -32.73
N THR A 29 -60.81 -33.93 -31.98
CA THR A 29 -61.18 -34.58 -30.73
C THR A 29 -61.64 -36.00 -31.04
N ILE A 30 -60.92 -37.00 -30.52
CA ILE A 30 -61.38 -38.39 -30.59
C ILE A 30 -62.54 -38.51 -29.61
N SER A 31 -63.72 -38.88 -30.12
CA SER A 31 -64.92 -39.06 -29.30
C SER A 31 -64.63 -39.94 -28.08
N ALA A 32 -64.73 -39.36 -26.88
CA ALA A 32 -64.77 -40.10 -25.62
C ALA A 32 -65.98 -41.05 -25.66
N GLY A 33 -65.73 -42.32 -25.97
CA GLY A 33 -66.76 -43.35 -26.00
C GLY A 33 -67.24 -43.71 -24.59
N SER A 34 -68.44 -44.26 -24.49
CA SER A 34 -69.03 -44.81 -23.26
C SER A 34 -68.37 -46.13 -22.84
N GLY A 35 -67.09 -46.09 -22.46
CA GLY A 35 -66.28 -47.28 -22.13
C GLY A 35 -65.29 -47.06 -20.99
N ASN A 36 -64.63 -48.15 -20.60
CA ASN A 36 -63.60 -48.18 -19.57
C ASN A 36 -62.23 -48.32 -20.22
N ARG A 37 -61.32 -47.38 -19.98
CA ARG A 37 -59.96 -47.38 -20.53
C ARG A 37 -58.92 -47.01 -19.48
N ILE A 38 -57.72 -47.53 -19.69
CA ILE A 38 -56.51 -47.11 -18.98
C ILE A 38 -55.47 -46.68 -20.01
N HIS A 39 -54.83 -45.54 -19.78
CA HIS A 39 -53.82 -44.98 -20.67
C HIS A 39 -52.56 -44.78 -19.85
N PHE A 40 -51.52 -45.53 -20.19
CA PHE A 40 -50.18 -45.31 -19.66
C PHE A 40 -49.48 -44.34 -20.60
N ILE A 41 -49.18 -43.13 -20.14
CA ILE A 41 -48.40 -42.18 -20.95
C ILE A 41 -47.04 -42.82 -21.21
N ASN A 42 -46.65 -42.85 -22.48
CA ASN A 42 -45.45 -43.53 -22.91
C ASN A 42 -44.22 -42.74 -22.52
N THR A 43 -43.22 -43.40 -21.97
CA THR A 43 -41.88 -42.82 -21.82
C THR A 43 -41.20 -42.62 -23.18
N LYS A 44 -40.22 -41.72 -23.22
CA LYS A 44 -39.44 -41.42 -24.44
C LYS A 44 -38.28 -42.39 -24.64
N GLY A 45 -38.05 -43.30 -23.69
CA GLY A 45 -36.99 -44.28 -23.75
C GLY A 45 -36.86 -45.13 -22.48
N ALA A 46 -35.61 -45.39 -22.12
CA ALA A 46 -35.19 -46.31 -21.08
C ALA A 46 -35.61 -45.92 -19.66
N SER A 47 -35.72 -44.63 -19.37
CA SER A 47 -36.10 -44.15 -18.04
C SER A 47 -37.54 -44.54 -17.68
N GLY A 48 -37.78 -44.59 -16.37
CA GLY A 48 -39.10 -44.75 -15.80
C GLY A 48 -39.78 -43.42 -15.54
N SER A 49 -41.10 -43.37 -15.71
CA SER A 49 -41.97 -42.30 -15.20
C SER A 49 -43.43 -42.75 -15.30
N ASP A 50 -44.22 -42.47 -14.27
CA ASP A 50 -45.64 -42.84 -14.22
C ASP A 50 -46.55 -41.63 -14.46
N ALA A 51 -47.32 -41.67 -15.55
CA ALA A 51 -48.53 -40.88 -15.69
C ALA A 51 -49.63 -41.77 -16.26
N ILE A 52 -50.70 -41.99 -15.51
CA ILE A 52 -51.72 -42.98 -15.85
C ILE A 52 -53.11 -42.34 -15.80
N LEU A 53 -53.75 -42.25 -16.95
CA LEU A 53 -55.13 -41.79 -17.05
C LEU A 53 -56.10 -42.97 -16.93
N LEU A 54 -57.06 -42.84 -16.03
CA LEU A 54 -58.25 -43.67 -15.95
C LEU A 54 -59.41 -42.95 -16.60
N GLU A 55 -60.09 -43.63 -17.52
CA GLU A 55 -61.31 -43.15 -18.16
C GLU A 55 -62.44 -44.17 -17.92
N SER A 56 -63.55 -43.69 -17.37
CA SER A 56 -64.73 -44.52 -17.14
C SER A 56 -66.00 -43.69 -17.33
N ASN A 57 -66.72 -43.95 -18.43
CA ASN A 57 -68.03 -43.37 -18.69
C ASN A 57 -68.09 -41.82 -18.55
N GLY A 58 -67.10 -41.13 -19.12
CA GLY A 58 -66.98 -39.66 -19.07
C GLY A 58 -66.41 -39.10 -17.76
N HIS A 59 -66.02 -39.96 -16.82
CA HIS A 59 -65.25 -39.61 -15.64
C HIS A 59 -63.76 -39.89 -15.88
N TYR A 60 -62.91 -38.98 -15.41
CA TYR A 60 -61.47 -39.03 -15.59
C TYR A 60 -60.74 -38.86 -14.27
N ALA A 61 -59.67 -39.62 -14.09
CA ALA A 61 -58.73 -39.44 -12.98
C ALA A 61 -57.31 -39.75 -13.42
N LEU A 62 -56.33 -39.19 -12.72
CA LEU A 62 -54.92 -39.50 -12.91
C LEU A 62 -54.38 -40.25 -11.69
N ILE A 63 -53.62 -41.31 -11.97
CA ILE A 63 -52.74 -41.98 -11.02
C ILE A 63 -51.32 -41.65 -11.46
N ASP A 64 -50.67 -40.80 -10.69
CA ASP A 64 -49.45 -40.07 -11.06
C ASP A 64 -49.60 -39.24 -12.35
N MET A 65 -48.69 -38.30 -12.53
CA MET A 65 -48.73 -37.21 -13.52
C MET A 65 -47.40 -37.04 -14.26
N GLY A 66 -46.43 -37.93 -14.01
CA GLY A 66 -45.17 -38.01 -14.75
C GLY A 66 -44.20 -36.89 -14.42
N GLU A 67 -42.99 -37.03 -14.96
CA GLU A 67 -41.93 -36.02 -14.89
C GLU A 67 -42.37 -34.75 -15.63
N ASP A 68 -42.16 -33.60 -15.02
CA ASP A 68 -42.51 -32.29 -15.57
C ASP A 68 -41.29 -31.53 -16.09
N TYR A 69 -41.55 -30.34 -16.64
CA TYR A 69 -40.46 -29.48 -17.07
C TYR A 69 -39.81 -28.70 -15.92
N ASP A 70 -40.54 -28.44 -14.82
CA ASP A 70 -40.05 -27.59 -13.74
C ASP A 70 -39.04 -28.31 -12.85
N PHE A 71 -38.13 -27.55 -12.25
CA PHE A 71 -37.16 -28.10 -11.30
C PHE A 71 -36.53 -26.98 -10.47
N PRO A 72 -36.13 -27.25 -9.21
CA PRO A 72 -35.45 -26.27 -8.41
C PRO A 72 -33.99 -26.11 -8.86
N ASP A 73 -33.57 -24.85 -9.04
CA ASP A 73 -32.19 -24.47 -9.35
C ASP A 73 -31.37 -24.11 -8.11
N GLY A 74 -31.94 -24.28 -6.91
CA GLY A 74 -31.31 -23.96 -5.63
C GLY A 74 -31.35 -22.49 -5.23
N THR A 75 -32.05 -21.63 -5.98
CA THR A 75 -32.26 -20.23 -5.59
C THR A 75 -33.11 -20.09 -4.33
N ASP A 76 -34.09 -20.98 -4.14
CA ASP A 76 -34.82 -21.13 -2.88
C ASP A 76 -34.08 -22.13 -1.97
N PRO A 77 -33.61 -21.72 -0.78
CA PRO A 77 -32.86 -22.60 0.11
C PRO A 77 -33.68 -23.78 0.66
N ARG A 78 -35.02 -23.74 0.56
CA ARG A 78 -35.88 -24.88 0.90
C ARG A 78 -35.76 -26.01 -0.11
N TYR A 79 -35.47 -25.68 -1.36
CA TYR A 79 -35.36 -26.59 -2.50
C TYR A 79 -33.95 -26.48 -3.11
N PRO A 80 -32.90 -26.92 -2.40
CA PRO A 80 -31.54 -26.84 -2.90
C PRO A 80 -31.40 -27.69 -4.17
N SER A 81 -30.54 -27.26 -5.10
CA SER A 81 -30.13 -28.12 -6.22
C SER A 81 -29.37 -29.33 -5.66
N ARG A 82 -29.87 -30.53 -5.93
CA ARG A 82 -29.27 -31.82 -5.53
C ARG A 82 -28.85 -32.61 -6.77
N VAL A 83 -27.84 -33.47 -6.61
CA VAL A 83 -27.43 -34.42 -7.65
C VAL A 83 -28.60 -35.39 -7.89
N GLY A 84 -28.95 -35.61 -9.16
CA GLY A 84 -30.03 -36.51 -9.56
C GLY A 84 -31.36 -35.82 -9.90
N ILE A 85 -31.54 -34.53 -9.59
CA ILE A 85 -32.70 -33.77 -10.06
C ILE A 85 -32.70 -33.73 -11.60
N THR A 86 -33.81 -34.17 -12.19
CA THR A 86 -33.99 -34.23 -13.64
C THR A 86 -34.01 -32.84 -14.26
N ARG A 87 -33.31 -32.69 -15.39
CA ARG A 87 -33.28 -31.46 -16.23
C ARG A 87 -33.20 -31.82 -17.71
N GLN A 88 -33.71 -33.00 -18.06
CA GLN A 88 -33.50 -33.69 -19.32
C GLN A 88 -34.85 -33.85 -20.02
N ASN A 89 -35.01 -33.22 -21.19
CA ASN A 89 -36.23 -33.28 -21.99
C ASN A 89 -36.67 -34.73 -22.29
N GLU A 90 -35.72 -35.64 -22.47
CA GLU A 90 -35.95 -37.06 -22.73
C GLU A 90 -36.63 -37.81 -21.58
N LEU A 91 -36.66 -37.25 -20.37
CA LEU A 91 -37.31 -37.84 -19.20
C LEU A 91 -38.71 -37.27 -18.94
N VAL A 92 -38.95 -36.03 -19.36
CA VAL A 92 -40.23 -35.32 -19.16
C VAL A 92 -41.38 -36.03 -19.86
N LEU A 93 -42.53 -36.16 -19.21
CA LEU A 93 -43.78 -36.66 -19.81
C LEU A 93 -44.87 -35.59 -19.96
N GLU A 94 -44.68 -34.41 -19.37
CA GLU A 94 -45.67 -33.33 -19.35
C GLU A 94 -46.27 -33.03 -20.74
N ASP A 95 -45.45 -32.92 -21.78
CA ASP A 95 -45.93 -32.67 -23.14
C ASP A 95 -46.85 -33.77 -23.65
N ARG A 96 -46.47 -35.04 -23.43
CA ARG A 96 -47.23 -36.22 -23.86
C ARG A 96 -48.53 -36.32 -23.10
N LEU A 97 -48.49 -36.10 -21.79
CA LEU A 97 -49.66 -36.07 -20.94
C LEU A 97 -50.63 -35.00 -21.45
N PHE A 98 -50.24 -33.73 -21.52
CA PHE A 98 -51.15 -32.68 -21.93
C PHE A 98 -51.61 -32.81 -23.38
N ARG A 99 -50.75 -33.24 -24.32
CA ARG A 99 -51.14 -33.50 -25.71
C ARG A 99 -52.21 -34.59 -25.77
N HIS A 100 -52.05 -35.66 -25.00
CA HIS A 100 -53.02 -36.76 -24.93
C HIS A 100 -54.33 -36.35 -24.26
N LEU A 101 -54.28 -35.63 -23.13
CA LEU A 101 -55.47 -35.11 -22.44
C LEU A 101 -56.28 -34.15 -23.34
N ASN A 102 -55.58 -33.28 -24.07
CA ASN A 102 -56.20 -32.35 -25.03
C ASN A 102 -56.90 -33.08 -26.18
N ARG A 103 -56.29 -34.16 -26.72
CA ARG A 103 -56.87 -35.00 -27.78
C ARG A 103 -58.15 -35.71 -27.33
N LEU A 104 -58.21 -36.09 -26.05
CA LEU A 104 -59.40 -36.66 -25.42
C LEU A 104 -60.46 -35.61 -25.04
N GLY A 105 -60.13 -34.32 -25.10
CA GLY A 105 -61.07 -33.24 -24.80
C GLY A 105 -61.50 -33.18 -23.33
N ILE A 106 -60.65 -33.64 -22.41
CA ILE A 106 -60.94 -33.71 -20.97
C ILE A 106 -61.24 -32.31 -20.44
N GLN A 107 -62.31 -32.19 -19.65
CA GLN A 107 -62.77 -30.92 -19.09
C GLN A 107 -62.49 -30.77 -17.59
N LYS A 108 -62.36 -31.90 -16.87
CA LYS A 108 -62.13 -31.96 -15.43
C LYS A 108 -61.61 -33.34 -15.02
N PHE A 109 -61.02 -33.41 -13.84
CA PHE A 109 -60.72 -34.67 -13.15
C PHE A 109 -61.54 -34.80 -11.88
N ASP A 110 -62.10 -35.98 -11.64
CA ASP A 110 -62.79 -36.27 -10.39
C ASP A 110 -61.78 -36.33 -9.23
N PHE A 111 -60.61 -36.93 -9.48
CA PHE A 111 -59.46 -36.87 -8.59
C PHE A 111 -58.14 -37.02 -9.35
N ILE A 112 -57.07 -36.61 -8.71
CA ILE A 112 -55.71 -37.04 -9.03
C ILE A 112 -55.10 -37.67 -7.78
N LEU A 113 -54.23 -38.66 -7.98
CA LEU A 113 -53.59 -39.41 -6.91
C LEU A 113 -52.09 -39.46 -7.18
N GLY A 114 -51.30 -38.90 -6.26
CA GLY A 114 -49.86 -39.07 -6.24
C GLY A 114 -49.48 -40.27 -5.38
N THR A 115 -48.79 -41.25 -5.95
CA THR A 115 -48.36 -42.46 -5.25
C THR A 115 -47.32 -42.11 -4.19
N HIS A 116 -46.29 -41.36 -4.56
CA HIS A 116 -45.24 -40.83 -3.71
C HIS A 116 -44.64 -39.57 -4.35
N VAL A 117 -43.65 -38.95 -3.71
CA VAL A 117 -43.26 -37.57 -4.05
C VAL A 117 -42.15 -37.39 -5.10
N HIS A 118 -41.71 -38.46 -5.78
CA HIS A 118 -40.70 -38.31 -6.82
C HIS A 118 -41.22 -37.55 -8.03
N SER A 119 -40.33 -36.81 -8.70
CA SER A 119 -40.66 -35.90 -9.79
C SER A 119 -41.28 -36.63 -10.97
N ASP A 120 -40.79 -37.83 -11.28
CA ASP A 120 -41.29 -38.67 -12.35
C ASP A 120 -42.67 -39.31 -12.06
N HIS A 121 -43.26 -39.01 -10.91
CA HIS A 121 -44.63 -39.36 -10.51
C HIS A 121 -45.50 -38.14 -10.28
N ILE A 122 -45.08 -37.18 -9.45
CA ILE A 122 -45.91 -36.02 -9.09
C ILE A 122 -45.42 -34.69 -9.65
N GLY A 123 -44.39 -34.68 -10.49
CA GLY A 123 -43.88 -33.48 -11.15
C GLY A 123 -45.00 -32.72 -11.83
N GLY A 124 -45.78 -33.40 -12.70
CA GLY A 124 -46.89 -32.76 -13.42
C GLY A 124 -48.14 -32.42 -12.59
N ALA A 125 -48.14 -32.67 -11.27
CA ALA A 125 -49.34 -32.55 -10.43
C ALA A 125 -49.89 -31.12 -10.39
N ASP A 126 -49.02 -30.15 -10.12
CA ASP A 126 -49.38 -28.74 -10.00
C ASP A 126 -49.74 -28.14 -11.35
N GLU A 127 -49.08 -28.57 -12.43
CA GLU A 127 -49.40 -28.23 -13.81
C GLU A 127 -50.81 -28.72 -14.22
N ILE A 128 -51.23 -29.91 -13.78
CA ILE A 128 -52.61 -30.39 -13.95
C ILE A 128 -53.59 -29.51 -13.16
N LEU A 129 -53.29 -29.24 -11.89
CA LEU A 129 -54.14 -28.41 -11.00
C LEU A 129 -54.27 -26.97 -11.52
N LYS A 130 -53.23 -26.43 -12.18
CA LYS A 130 -53.24 -25.10 -12.81
C LYS A 130 -54.22 -25.03 -13.99
N ARG A 131 -54.29 -26.08 -14.81
CA ARG A 131 -55.00 -26.09 -16.11
C ARG A 131 -56.41 -26.70 -16.05
N TYR A 132 -56.66 -27.64 -15.15
CA TYR A 132 -57.93 -28.37 -15.08
C TYR A 132 -58.61 -28.22 -13.72
N PRO A 133 -59.95 -28.13 -13.67
CA PRO A 133 -60.70 -28.36 -12.45
C PRO A 133 -60.46 -29.78 -11.93
N VAL A 134 -60.07 -29.91 -10.66
CA VAL A 134 -59.83 -31.20 -9.99
C VAL A 134 -60.68 -31.28 -8.73
N GLY A 135 -61.41 -32.39 -8.54
CA GLY A 135 -62.25 -32.59 -7.35
C GLY A 135 -61.43 -32.86 -6.08
N LYS A 136 -60.57 -33.89 -6.12
CA LYS A 136 -59.72 -34.31 -4.99
C LYS A 136 -58.26 -34.53 -5.39
N LEU A 137 -57.35 -34.22 -4.48
CA LEU A 137 -55.94 -34.62 -4.54
C LEU A 137 -55.68 -35.61 -3.41
N TYR A 138 -55.36 -36.85 -3.76
CA TYR A 138 -54.85 -37.85 -2.82
C TYR A 138 -53.32 -37.78 -2.82
N LEU A 139 -52.74 -37.36 -1.70
CA LEU A 139 -51.28 -37.24 -1.56
C LEU A 139 -50.89 -37.43 -0.09
N LYS A 140 -50.22 -38.56 0.19
CA LYS A 140 -49.75 -38.89 1.55
C LYS A 140 -48.76 -37.84 2.05
N LYS A 141 -48.60 -37.75 3.37
CA LYS A 141 -47.71 -36.74 3.97
C LYS A 141 -46.24 -37.05 3.66
N TYR A 142 -45.48 -35.99 3.38
CA TYR A 142 -44.05 -36.06 3.12
C TYR A 142 -43.29 -34.94 3.86
N THR A 143 -42.02 -35.21 4.17
CA THR A 143 -41.02 -34.24 4.64
C THR A 143 -39.63 -34.82 4.39
N ASP A 144 -38.65 -34.01 4.00
CA ASP A 144 -37.26 -34.45 3.85
C ASP A 144 -36.72 -35.17 5.10
N GLU A 145 -37.18 -34.81 6.31
CA GLU A 145 -36.73 -35.44 7.57
C GLU A 145 -36.99 -36.95 7.63
N ARG A 146 -38.02 -37.44 6.92
CA ARG A 146 -38.41 -38.86 6.96
C ARG A 146 -37.44 -39.73 6.15
N ILE A 147 -36.75 -39.18 5.17
CA ILE A 147 -35.84 -39.95 4.32
C ILE A 147 -34.50 -40.10 5.03
N THR A 148 -34.01 -41.33 5.12
CA THR A 148 -32.74 -41.62 5.83
C THR A 148 -31.52 -41.35 4.95
N SER A 149 -31.66 -41.42 3.63
CA SER A 149 -30.59 -41.12 2.67
C SER A 149 -30.67 -39.69 2.14
N LYS A 150 -29.60 -38.90 2.34
CA LYS A 150 -29.51 -37.54 1.78
C LYS A 150 -29.47 -37.49 0.25
N TRP A 151 -29.09 -38.61 -0.40
CA TRP A 151 -28.98 -38.72 -1.86
C TRP A 151 -30.32 -39.02 -2.55
N ARG A 152 -31.38 -39.27 -1.77
CA ARG A 152 -32.71 -39.67 -2.26
C ARG A 152 -33.79 -38.65 -1.88
N LEU A 153 -33.35 -37.40 -1.68
CA LEU A 153 -34.21 -36.25 -1.41
C LEU A 153 -34.58 -35.48 -2.67
N TRP A 154 -33.68 -35.47 -3.67
CA TRP A 154 -33.80 -34.77 -4.95
C TRP A 154 -34.59 -33.46 -4.86
N ASP A 155 -35.69 -33.36 -5.59
CA ASP A 155 -36.67 -32.29 -5.61
C ASP A 155 -38.03 -32.75 -5.04
N ASN A 156 -38.04 -33.84 -4.27
CA ASN A 156 -39.22 -34.44 -3.66
C ASN A 156 -40.10 -33.42 -2.92
N LEU A 157 -39.49 -32.60 -2.06
CA LEU A 157 -40.20 -31.56 -1.31
C LEU A 157 -40.73 -30.43 -2.19
N PHE A 158 -40.02 -30.12 -3.28
CA PHE A 158 -40.43 -29.10 -4.25
C PHE A 158 -41.73 -29.51 -4.95
N ASN A 159 -41.78 -30.74 -5.48
CA ASN A 159 -42.97 -31.26 -6.16
C ASN A 159 -44.16 -31.42 -5.19
N TYR A 160 -43.89 -31.94 -3.99
CA TYR A 160 -44.90 -32.06 -2.93
C TYR A 160 -45.51 -30.70 -2.55
N ASP A 161 -44.67 -29.68 -2.29
CA ASP A 161 -45.15 -28.35 -1.93
C ASP A 161 -45.88 -27.67 -3.08
N ASN A 162 -45.38 -27.77 -4.33
CA ASN A 162 -46.03 -27.19 -5.51
C ASN A 162 -47.44 -27.76 -5.69
N ALA A 163 -47.59 -29.09 -5.66
CA ALA A 163 -48.88 -29.75 -5.77
C ALA A 163 -49.86 -29.28 -4.69
N LEU A 164 -49.43 -29.25 -3.42
CA LEU A 164 -50.29 -28.82 -2.31
C LEU A 164 -50.62 -27.33 -2.35
N ASN A 165 -49.67 -26.48 -2.72
CA ASN A 165 -49.88 -25.04 -2.78
C ASN A 165 -50.87 -24.67 -3.87
N VAL A 166 -50.71 -25.23 -5.07
CA VAL A 166 -51.68 -25.01 -6.17
C VAL A 166 -53.03 -25.62 -5.82
N ALA A 167 -53.08 -26.81 -5.23
CA ALA A 167 -54.35 -27.41 -4.79
C ALA A 167 -55.11 -26.51 -3.80
N ARG A 168 -54.40 -25.93 -2.83
CA ARG A 168 -55.00 -24.96 -1.88
C ARG A 168 -55.46 -23.69 -2.60
N GLU A 169 -54.65 -23.14 -3.50
CA GLU A 169 -54.98 -21.95 -4.28
C GLU A 169 -56.26 -22.15 -5.12
N LYS A 170 -56.41 -23.34 -5.72
CA LYS A 170 -57.53 -23.70 -6.58
C LYS A 170 -58.75 -24.23 -5.81
N GLY A 171 -58.66 -24.36 -4.48
CA GLY A 171 -59.75 -24.88 -3.64
C GLY A 171 -60.04 -26.37 -3.83
N VAL A 172 -59.04 -27.16 -4.25
CA VAL A 172 -59.14 -28.62 -4.42
C VAL A 172 -59.19 -29.30 -3.04
N THR A 173 -59.99 -30.35 -2.90
CA THR A 173 -60.05 -31.12 -1.66
C THR A 173 -58.81 -31.98 -1.50
N ILE A 174 -57.93 -31.63 -0.55
CA ILE A 174 -56.70 -32.36 -0.29
C ILE A 174 -56.96 -33.47 0.75
N VAL A 175 -56.64 -34.72 0.38
CA VAL A 175 -56.81 -35.91 1.22
C VAL A 175 -55.42 -36.49 1.55
N GLN A 176 -54.90 -36.14 2.73
CA GLN A 176 -53.59 -36.62 3.19
C GLN A 176 -53.69 -37.72 4.26
N ASP A 177 -54.69 -37.65 5.14
CA ASP A 177 -54.96 -38.65 6.16
C ASP A 177 -56.12 -39.54 5.69
N ILE A 178 -55.83 -40.47 4.77
CA ILE A 178 -56.81 -41.37 4.16
C ILE A 178 -57.30 -42.35 5.23
N LYS A 179 -58.59 -42.33 5.51
CA LYS A 179 -59.24 -43.25 6.45
C LYS A 179 -59.73 -44.50 5.72
N GLU A 180 -60.14 -45.51 6.49
CA GLU A 180 -60.67 -46.75 5.91
C GLU A 180 -61.91 -46.47 5.04
N GLU A 181 -62.81 -45.60 5.50
CA GLU A 181 -63.99 -45.16 4.74
C GLU A 181 -63.66 -44.34 3.47
N ASP A 182 -62.49 -43.70 3.43
CA ASP A 182 -62.01 -42.93 2.26
C ASP A 182 -61.16 -43.78 1.31
N SER A 183 -60.75 -44.98 1.75
CA SER A 183 -59.87 -45.88 1.01
C SER A 183 -60.58 -46.62 -0.12
N ARG A 184 -61.92 -46.60 -0.17
CA ARG A 184 -62.69 -47.22 -1.26
C ARG A 184 -63.68 -46.24 -1.85
N PHE A 185 -63.63 -46.04 -3.16
CA PHE A 185 -64.52 -45.11 -3.87
C PHE A 185 -64.68 -45.50 -5.34
N LYS A 186 -65.50 -44.74 -6.07
CA LYS A 186 -65.77 -45.00 -7.50
C LYS A 186 -65.27 -43.89 -8.42
N LEU A 187 -64.94 -44.28 -9.64
CA LEU A 187 -64.76 -43.43 -10.80
C LEU A 187 -65.59 -44.00 -11.95
N GLY A 188 -66.76 -43.41 -12.23
CA GLY A 188 -67.71 -44.03 -13.15
C GLY A 188 -68.06 -45.47 -12.71
N ASP A 189 -67.74 -46.44 -13.57
CA ASP A 189 -67.95 -47.87 -13.34
C ASP A 189 -66.81 -48.53 -12.55
N MET A 190 -65.66 -47.86 -12.42
CA MET A 190 -64.50 -48.39 -11.71
C MET A 190 -64.69 -48.32 -10.20
N ASP A 191 -64.50 -49.45 -9.51
CA ASP A 191 -64.38 -49.55 -8.06
C ASP A 191 -62.89 -49.50 -7.69
N ILE A 192 -62.48 -48.51 -6.92
CA ILE A 192 -61.09 -48.24 -6.58
C ILE A 192 -60.90 -48.50 -5.09
N GLN A 193 -60.02 -49.43 -4.76
CA GLN A 193 -59.55 -49.69 -3.40
C GLN A 193 -58.10 -49.23 -3.27
N LEU A 194 -57.84 -48.39 -2.28
CA LEU A 194 -56.52 -47.96 -1.90
C LEU A 194 -55.91 -48.91 -0.87
N TYR A 195 -54.61 -49.15 -1.01
CA TYR A 195 -53.77 -49.88 -0.06
C TYR A 195 -52.53 -49.04 0.27
N ASN A 196 -51.83 -49.40 1.34
CA ASN A 196 -50.69 -48.62 1.86
C ASN A 196 -51.01 -47.13 2.14
N TYR A 197 -52.28 -46.80 2.39
CA TYR A 197 -52.77 -45.42 2.39
C TYR A 197 -52.54 -44.66 3.70
N LYS A 198 -52.25 -45.37 4.79
CA LYS A 198 -52.06 -44.77 6.11
C LYS A 198 -50.71 -44.07 6.18
N ASN A 199 -50.68 -42.90 6.80
CA ASN A 199 -49.43 -42.29 7.24
C ASN A 199 -48.90 -43.07 8.45
N GLU A 200 -47.68 -43.61 8.35
CA GLU A 200 -47.02 -44.32 9.45
C GLU A 200 -46.18 -43.33 10.27
N TYR A 201 -46.23 -43.44 11.61
CA TYR A 201 -45.52 -42.55 12.52
C TYR A 201 -44.57 -43.34 13.44
N GLY A 202 -43.40 -42.77 13.73
CA GLY A 202 -42.46 -43.29 14.69
C GLY A 202 -42.88 -43.01 16.14
N PRO A 203 -42.14 -43.54 17.13
CA PRO A 203 -42.40 -43.32 18.56
C PRO A 203 -42.33 -41.84 18.99
N ASP A 204 -41.65 -40.99 18.20
CA ASP A 204 -41.52 -39.55 18.40
C ASP A 204 -42.68 -38.72 17.84
N GLY A 205 -43.69 -39.38 17.25
CA GLY A 205 -44.85 -38.74 16.63
C GLY A 205 -44.55 -38.12 15.25
N LYS A 206 -43.33 -38.28 14.72
CA LYS A 206 -42.98 -37.87 13.35
C LYS A 206 -43.29 -38.98 12.36
N LEU A 207 -43.35 -38.65 11.07
CA LEU A 207 -43.49 -39.67 10.02
C LEU A 207 -42.36 -40.70 10.15
N LYS A 208 -42.72 -41.98 10.06
CA LYS A 208 -41.77 -43.09 10.14
C LYS A 208 -40.69 -42.90 9.08
N ARG A 209 -39.45 -43.04 9.51
CA ARG A 209 -38.30 -42.89 8.63
C ARG A 209 -38.17 -44.10 7.72
N VAL A 210 -37.86 -43.84 6.45
CA VAL A 210 -37.71 -44.85 5.39
C VAL A 210 -36.45 -44.57 4.57
N TYR A 211 -35.95 -45.57 3.84
CA TYR A 211 -34.76 -45.37 2.99
C TYR A 211 -35.00 -44.37 1.85
N ASP A 212 -36.19 -44.43 1.26
CA ASP A 212 -36.62 -43.72 0.07
C ASP A 212 -38.17 -43.60 0.07
N ASP A 213 -38.77 -42.65 -0.65
CA ASP A 213 -40.23 -42.47 -0.64
C ASP A 213 -40.98 -43.49 -1.51
N ASN A 214 -40.28 -44.30 -2.32
CA ASN A 214 -40.80 -45.46 -3.04
C ASN A 214 -41.61 -46.39 -2.12
N SER A 215 -41.08 -46.73 -0.93
CA SER A 215 -41.76 -47.55 0.07
C SER A 215 -43.07 -46.92 0.60
N ASN A 216 -43.22 -45.59 0.45
CA ASN A 216 -44.40 -44.84 0.84
C ASN A 216 -45.49 -44.82 -0.24
N SER A 217 -45.26 -45.44 -1.41
CA SER A 217 -46.21 -45.47 -2.53
C SER A 217 -47.62 -45.87 -2.10
N LEU A 218 -48.57 -44.98 -2.36
CA LEU A 218 -50.00 -45.22 -2.26
C LEU A 218 -50.42 -46.15 -3.40
N VAL A 219 -51.01 -47.29 -3.07
CA VAL A 219 -51.37 -48.31 -4.06
C VAL A 219 -52.86 -48.17 -4.40
N ALA A 220 -53.20 -48.12 -5.68
CA ALA A 220 -54.57 -48.15 -6.17
C ALA A 220 -54.85 -49.48 -6.88
N VAL A 221 -55.95 -50.13 -6.50
CA VAL A 221 -56.42 -51.35 -7.16
C VAL A 221 -57.80 -51.09 -7.74
N VAL A 222 -57.86 -51.12 -9.06
CA VAL A 222 -59.03 -50.74 -9.85
C VAL A 222 -59.75 -52.00 -10.29
N THR A 223 -61.04 -52.13 -9.96
CA THR A 223 -61.89 -53.23 -10.39
C THR A 223 -62.99 -52.73 -11.31
N VAL A 224 -63.04 -53.24 -12.54
CA VAL A 224 -64.06 -52.88 -13.54
C VAL A 224 -64.24 -54.00 -14.56
N ALA A 225 -65.47 -54.22 -15.02
CA ALA A 225 -65.81 -55.29 -15.97
C ALA A 225 -65.28 -56.68 -15.55
N GLY A 226 -65.24 -56.97 -14.24
CA GLY A 226 -64.70 -58.22 -13.70
C GLY A 226 -63.18 -58.38 -13.80
N LYS A 227 -62.45 -57.32 -14.18
CA LYS A 227 -60.98 -57.25 -14.19
C LYS A 227 -60.47 -56.45 -13.01
N LYS A 228 -59.30 -56.84 -12.50
CA LYS A 228 -58.61 -56.15 -11.42
C LYS A 228 -57.23 -55.68 -11.89
N ILE A 229 -56.96 -54.38 -11.74
CA ILE A 229 -55.74 -53.71 -12.20
C ILE A 229 -55.01 -53.17 -10.97
N TYR A 230 -53.75 -53.57 -10.79
CA TYR A 230 -52.89 -53.07 -9.73
C TYR A 230 -52.03 -51.91 -10.24
N LEU A 231 -52.06 -50.78 -9.53
CA LEU A 231 -51.27 -49.58 -9.79
C LEU A 231 -50.50 -49.21 -8.51
N GLY A 232 -49.24 -49.62 -8.43
CA GLY A 232 -48.44 -49.54 -7.22
C GLY A 232 -47.46 -48.38 -7.12
N GLY A 233 -47.39 -47.49 -8.12
CA GLY A 233 -46.31 -46.51 -8.24
C GLY A 233 -44.93 -47.20 -8.17
N ASP A 234 -44.12 -46.77 -7.22
CA ASP A 234 -42.78 -47.31 -6.99
C ASP A 234 -42.68 -48.17 -5.74
N LEU A 235 -43.77 -48.83 -5.36
CA LEU A 235 -43.78 -49.68 -4.17
C LEU A 235 -42.64 -50.71 -4.21
N ASP A 236 -41.76 -50.64 -3.21
CA ASP A 236 -40.67 -51.59 -3.03
C ASP A 236 -40.89 -52.49 -1.81
N ASN A 237 -40.03 -53.50 -1.64
CA ASN A 237 -40.04 -54.34 -0.44
C ASN A 237 -38.96 -53.98 0.59
N ALA A 238 -38.37 -52.77 0.53
CA ALA A 238 -37.33 -52.36 1.48
C ALA A 238 -37.84 -52.33 2.92
N GLU A 239 -39.11 -51.93 3.09
CA GLU A 239 -39.82 -51.87 4.38
C GLU A 239 -40.83 -53.01 4.56
N GLY A 240 -40.76 -54.07 3.72
CA GLY A 240 -41.66 -55.22 3.77
C GLY A 240 -43.07 -54.98 3.23
N ALA A 241 -43.25 -53.93 2.40
CA ALA A 241 -44.57 -53.55 1.92
C ALA A 241 -45.18 -54.58 0.95
N GLU A 242 -44.38 -55.15 0.04
CA GLU A 242 -44.85 -56.19 -0.88
C GLU A 242 -45.26 -57.47 -0.13
N ASP A 243 -44.45 -57.90 0.84
CA ASP A 243 -44.77 -59.10 1.66
C ASP A 243 -46.09 -58.94 2.42
N ARG A 244 -46.37 -57.73 2.90
CA ARG A 244 -47.63 -57.41 3.60
C ARG A 244 -48.81 -57.29 2.66
N LEU A 245 -48.65 -56.56 1.55
CA LEU A 245 -49.74 -56.17 0.67
C LEU A 245 -50.09 -57.23 -0.37
N GLY A 246 -49.14 -58.07 -0.78
CA GLY A 246 -49.37 -59.12 -1.77
C GLY A 246 -50.54 -60.04 -1.38
N PRO A 247 -50.51 -60.68 -0.20
CA PRO A 247 -51.61 -61.52 0.26
C PRO A 247 -52.93 -60.76 0.50
N GLU A 248 -52.85 -59.48 0.90
CA GLU A 248 -54.02 -58.63 1.16
C GLU A 248 -54.75 -58.23 -0.13
N ILE A 249 -53.99 -57.91 -1.17
CA ILE A 249 -54.51 -57.56 -2.49
C ILE A 249 -54.96 -58.83 -3.23
N GLY A 250 -54.15 -59.88 -3.20
CA GLY A 250 -54.40 -61.13 -3.92
C GLY A 250 -54.44 -60.96 -5.43
N LYS A 251 -55.06 -61.93 -6.13
CA LYS A 251 -55.00 -62.03 -7.58
C LYS A 251 -55.46 -60.75 -8.31
N VAL A 252 -54.70 -60.34 -9.33
CA VAL A 252 -55.03 -59.28 -10.30
C VAL A 252 -54.84 -59.76 -11.74
N ASP A 253 -55.38 -59.05 -12.72
CA ASP A 253 -55.27 -59.39 -14.14
C ASP A 253 -54.16 -58.61 -14.85
N MET A 254 -54.06 -57.31 -14.56
CA MET A 254 -53.00 -56.41 -15.02
C MET A 254 -52.28 -55.81 -13.82
N MET A 255 -50.95 -55.79 -13.88
CA MET A 255 -50.11 -55.18 -12.86
C MET A 255 -49.21 -54.14 -13.52
N LYS A 256 -49.30 -52.86 -13.10
CA LYS A 256 -48.21 -51.93 -13.35
C LYS A 256 -46.99 -52.46 -12.61
N TRP A 257 -45.87 -52.60 -13.32
CA TRP A 257 -44.60 -52.98 -12.72
C TRP A 257 -44.19 -51.93 -11.69
N ASN A 258 -43.92 -52.34 -10.46
CA ASN A 258 -43.45 -51.40 -9.44
C ASN A 258 -42.08 -50.86 -9.82
N HIS A 259 -41.84 -49.57 -9.62
CA HIS A 259 -40.51 -48.95 -9.83
C HIS A 259 -39.96 -49.24 -11.24
N HIS A 260 -40.88 -49.08 -12.21
CA HIS A 260 -40.75 -49.11 -13.67
C HIS A 260 -40.16 -50.36 -14.31
N TYR A 261 -38.97 -50.79 -13.89
CA TYR A 261 -38.24 -51.97 -14.35
C TYR A 261 -37.44 -52.66 -13.24
N ASP A 262 -37.48 -52.15 -11.99
CA ASP A 262 -36.73 -52.77 -10.90
C ASP A 262 -37.27 -54.16 -10.55
N ALA A 263 -36.38 -55.09 -10.30
CA ALA A 263 -36.67 -56.43 -9.81
C ALA A 263 -35.69 -56.86 -8.70
N GLN A 264 -34.89 -55.92 -8.18
CA GLN A 264 -33.93 -56.19 -7.12
C GLN A 264 -34.56 -55.99 -5.74
N ILE A 265 -35.29 -54.89 -5.56
CA ILE A 265 -35.95 -54.53 -4.29
C ILE A 265 -37.47 -54.58 -4.45
N SER A 266 -37.96 -54.28 -5.66
CA SER A 266 -39.38 -54.32 -6.03
C SER A 266 -39.70 -55.58 -6.83
N ASN A 267 -40.98 -55.90 -6.97
CA ASN A 267 -41.51 -57.02 -7.74
C ASN A 267 -40.93 -58.37 -7.32
N THR A 268 -40.87 -58.60 -6.01
CA THR A 268 -40.39 -59.85 -5.42
C THR A 268 -41.23 -61.04 -5.89
N ILE A 269 -40.62 -62.21 -6.01
CA ILE A 269 -41.32 -63.41 -6.47
C ILE A 269 -42.55 -63.76 -5.59
N PRO A 270 -42.50 -63.67 -4.24
CA PRO A 270 -43.69 -63.88 -3.40
C PRO A 270 -44.83 -62.90 -3.69
N PHE A 271 -44.50 -61.64 -4.02
CA PHE A 271 -45.49 -60.64 -4.41
C PHE A 271 -46.12 -60.99 -5.76
N LEU A 272 -45.31 -61.33 -6.75
CA LEU A 272 -45.78 -61.80 -8.06
C LEU A 272 -46.62 -63.08 -7.96
N ASP A 273 -46.28 -64.01 -7.07
CA ASP A 273 -47.10 -65.20 -6.83
C ASP A 273 -48.44 -64.84 -6.17
N SER A 274 -48.47 -63.87 -5.24
CA SER A 274 -49.70 -63.42 -4.57
C SER A 274 -50.65 -62.70 -5.55
N LEU A 275 -50.10 -61.83 -6.41
CA LEU A 275 -50.86 -61.08 -7.40
C LEU A 275 -51.20 -61.91 -8.64
N SER A 276 -50.34 -62.86 -9.03
CA SER A 276 -50.51 -63.76 -10.18
C SER A 276 -51.09 -63.06 -11.44
N PRO A 277 -50.50 -61.95 -11.92
CA PRO A 277 -51.03 -61.19 -13.05
C PRO A 277 -50.95 -61.98 -14.36
N SER A 278 -51.88 -61.71 -15.27
CA SER A 278 -51.81 -62.22 -16.65
C SER A 278 -50.96 -61.32 -17.56
N MET A 279 -50.86 -60.04 -17.20
CA MET A 279 -50.12 -59.01 -17.93
C MET A 279 -49.43 -58.09 -16.93
N VAL A 280 -48.20 -57.69 -17.25
CA VAL A 280 -47.49 -56.60 -16.58
C VAL A 280 -47.21 -55.46 -17.55
N VAL A 281 -47.31 -54.22 -17.06
CA VAL A 281 -47.01 -53.01 -17.83
C VAL A 281 -45.85 -52.28 -17.17
N HIS A 282 -44.73 -52.21 -17.87
CA HIS A 282 -43.55 -51.44 -17.50
C HIS A 282 -43.75 -50.00 -17.99
N THR A 283 -43.73 -49.04 -17.09
CA THR A 283 -43.67 -47.60 -17.41
C THR A 283 -42.24 -47.18 -17.76
N SER A 284 -41.59 -47.97 -18.62
CA SER A 284 -40.20 -47.84 -19.08
C SER A 284 -40.01 -48.74 -20.32
N SER A 285 -39.03 -48.42 -21.17
CA SER A 285 -38.62 -49.31 -22.26
C SER A 285 -37.76 -50.51 -21.82
N TYR A 286 -37.34 -50.58 -20.55
CA TYR A 286 -36.50 -51.67 -20.04
C TYR A 286 -37.31 -52.86 -19.54
N ASP A 287 -36.78 -54.05 -19.83
CA ASP A 287 -37.16 -55.30 -19.15
C ASP A 287 -36.78 -55.25 -17.66
N ALA A 288 -37.41 -56.12 -16.87
CA ALA A 288 -37.09 -56.32 -15.46
C ALA A 288 -35.58 -56.53 -15.27
N ASN A 289 -34.93 -55.77 -14.39
CA ASN A 289 -33.46 -55.73 -14.32
C ASN A 289 -32.81 -57.04 -13.80
N LEU A 290 -33.57 -57.97 -13.24
CA LEU A 290 -33.10 -59.27 -12.75
C LEU A 290 -33.43 -60.42 -13.71
N ALA A 291 -32.40 -61.21 -14.08
CA ALA A 291 -32.56 -62.34 -15.02
C ALA A 291 -33.56 -63.40 -14.53
N SER A 292 -33.49 -63.78 -13.26
CA SER A 292 -34.42 -64.76 -12.68
C SER A 292 -35.87 -64.30 -12.73
N THR A 293 -36.13 -63.00 -12.62
CA THR A 293 -37.48 -62.43 -12.70
C THR A 293 -37.98 -62.47 -14.14
N ARG A 294 -37.14 -62.11 -15.13
CA ARG A 294 -37.49 -62.28 -16.55
C ARG A 294 -37.80 -63.73 -16.91
N ASP A 295 -37.04 -64.67 -16.38
CA ASP A 295 -37.28 -66.11 -16.59
C ASP A 295 -38.57 -66.58 -15.89
N TYR A 296 -38.88 -66.06 -14.71
CA TYR A 296 -40.14 -66.29 -14.01
C TYR A 296 -41.34 -65.82 -14.85
N LEU A 297 -41.30 -64.59 -15.37
CA LEU A 297 -42.37 -64.03 -16.21
C LEU A 297 -42.63 -64.90 -17.45
N LYS A 298 -41.56 -65.32 -18.13
CA LYS A 298 -41.65 -66.25 -19.27
C LYS A 298 -42.25 -67.60 -18.86
N LYS A 299 -41.77 -68.18 -17.76
CA LYS A 299 -42.23 -69.48 -17.25
C LYS A 299 -43.72 -69.47 -16.88
N LYS A 300 -44.22 -68.35 -16.36
CA LYS A 300 -45.63 -68.16 -15.99
C LYS A 300 -46.51 -67.68 -17.15
N ASN A 301 -45.92 -67.49 -18.34
CA ASN A 301 -46.60 -66.96 -19.54
C ASN A 301 -47.30 -65.62 -19.28
N ILE A 302 -46.64 -64.75 -18.52
CA ILE A 302 -47.12 -63.39 -18.21
C ILE A 302 -46.72 -62.48 -19.38
N GLN A 303 -47.69 -61.76 -19.93
CA GLN A 303 -47.43 -60.81 -21.01
C GLN A 303 -46.72 -59.56 -20.46
N VAL A 304 -45.58 -59.21 -21.03
CA VAL A 304 -44.85 -57.98 -20.69
C VAL A 304 -45.14 -56.91 -21.75
N VAL A 305 -45.60 -55.74 -21.30
CA VAL A 305 -45.87 -54.57 -22.13
C VAL A 305 -44.99 -53.42 -21.67
N HIS A 306 -44.38 -52.69 -22.60
CA HIS A 306 -43.65 -51.46 -22.31
C HIS A 306 -44.49 -50.25 -22.73
N ALA A 307 -44.86 -49.41 -21.77
CA ALA A 307 -45.41 -48.09 -22.03
C ALA A 307 -44.27 -47.11 -22.38
N SER A 308 -43.66 -47.33 -23.54
CA SER A 308 -42.59 -46.52 -24.12
C SER A 308 -42.76 -46.45 -25.62
N SER A 309 -42.64 -45.25 -26.19
CA SER A 309 -42.80 -45.05 -27.64
C SER A 309 -42.09 -43.78 -28.09
N LEU A 310 -41.61 -43.79 -29.33
CA LEU A 310 -41.10 -42.59 -30.01
C LEU A 310 -42.18 -41.90 -30.85
N THR A 311 -43.33 -42.55 -31.08
CA THR A 311 -44.35 -42.07 -32.01
C THR A 311 -45.72 -41.89 -31.38
N LYS A 312 -46.01 -42.51 -30.23
CA LYS A 312 -47.33 -42.45 -29.57
C LYS A 312 -47.22 -41.83 -28.19
N ASP A 313 -48.17 -40.96 -27.83
CA ASP A 313 -48.24 -40.36 -26.49
C ASP A 313 -48.53 -41.36 -25.39
N ALA A 314 -49.34 -42.40 -25.65
CA ALA A 314 -49.79 -43.34 -24.64
C ALA A 314 -49.95 -44.76 -25.17
N THR A 315 -49.72 -45.74 -24.30
CA THR A 315 -50.16 -47.13 -24.45
C THR A 315 -51.52 -47.27 -23.81
N VAL A 316 -52.54 -47.59 -24.62
CA VAL A 316 -53.95 -47.52 -24.21
C VAL A 316 -54.61 -48.89 -24.29
N PHE A 317 -55.33 -49.26 -23.24
CA PHE A 317 -56.13 -50.48 -23.19
C PHE A 317 -57.60 -50.19 -22.95
N ASN A 318 -58.46 -50.76 -23.80
CA ASN A 318 -59.87 -50.93 -23.47
C ASN A 318 -60.02 -52.07 -22.47
N ILE A 319 -60.87 -51.87 -21.45
CA ILE A 319 -61.11 -52.84 -20.37
C ILE A 319 -62.53 -53.39 -20.52
N ALA A 320 -62.63 -54.69 -20.79
CA ALA A 320 -63.89 -55.42 -20.90
C ALA A 320 -63.82 -56.74 -20.13
N ASP A 321 -64.98 -57.41 -20.00
CA ASP A 321 -65.09 -58.74 -19.41
C ASP A 321 -64.25 -59.80 -20.16
N SER A 322 -64.10 -59.62 -21.47
CA SER A 322 -63.24 -60.44 -22.34
C SER A 322 -61.73 -60.26 -22.09
N GLY A 323 -61.30 -59.16 -21.45
CA GLY A 323 -59.88 -58.86 -21.21
C GLY A 323 -59.47 -57.44 -21.58
N PHE A 324 -58.17 -57.24 -21.78
CA PHE A 324 -57.57 -55.98 -22.18
C PHE A 324 -57.29 -55.97 -23.69
N THR A 325 -57.78 -54.96 -24.40
CA THR A 325 -57.49 -54.78 -25.85
C THR A 325 -56.64 -53.53 -26.04
N ASN A 326 -55.43 -53.69 -26.58
CA ASN A 326 -54.55 -52.57 -26.89
C ASN A 326 -55.13 -51.78 -28.07
N VAL A 327 -55.41 -50.50 -27.85
CA VAL A 327 -55.97 -49.56 -28.84
C VAL A 327 -55.07 -48.34 -29.06
N SER A 328 -53.78 -48.45 -28.73
CA SER A 328 -52.82 -47.33 -28.82
C SER A 328 -52.75 -46.76 -30.24
N ASP A 329 -52.86 -47.61 -31.27
CA ASP A 329 -52.81 -47.19 -32.68
C ASP A 329 -54.04 -46.39 -33.14
N SER A 330 -55.11 -46.37 -32.35
CA SER A 330 -56.27 -45.50 -32.61
C SER A 330 -56.01 -44.03 -32.30
N PHE A 331 -54.90 -43.71 -31.63
CA PHE A 331 -54.48 -42.35 -31.30
C PHE A 331 -53.46 -41.82 -32.31
N PRO A 332 -53.43 -40.49 -32.58
CA PRO A 332 -52.55 -39.92 -33.59
C PRO A 332 -51.09 -39.97 -33.14
N ASP A 333 -50.17 -39.95 -34.10
CA ASP A 333 -48.75 -39.88 -33.79
C ASP A 333 -48.36 -38.52 -33.17
N ILE A 334 -47.22 -38.48 -32.48
CA ILE A 334 -46.62 -37.25 -31.95
C ILE A 334 -46.28 -36.33 -33.14
N PRO A 335 -46.69 -35.05 -33.11
CA PRO A 335 -46.43 -34.11 -34.20
C PRO A 335 -44.93 -33.79 -34.31
N THR A 336 -44.43 -33.62 -35.54
CA THR A 336 -43.07 -33.13 -35.80
C THR A 336 -43.13 -31.69 -36.29
N VAL A 337 -42.33 -30.80 -35.68
CA VAL A 337 -42.22 -29.37 -36.03
C VAL A 337 -40.76 -28.99 -36.29
N SER A 338 -40.53 -27.83 -36.91
CA SER A 338 -39.18 -27.27 -37.01
C SER A 338 -38.71 -26.74 -35.66
N GLU A 339 -37.47 -27.07 -35.30
CA GLU A 339 -36.82 -26.47 -34.14
C GLU A 339 -36.52 -25.00 -34.42
N GLU A 340 -36.83 -24.13 -33.46
CA GLU A 340 -36.56 -22.70 -33.60
C GLU A 340 -36.50 -21.99 -32.25
N TRP A 341 -35.81 -20.86 -32.25
CA TRP A 341 -35.87 -19.89 -31.17
C TRP A 341 -37.18 -19.09 -31.27
N TYR A 342 -37.82 -18.86 -30.14
CA TYR A 342 -39.01 -18.01 -30.05
C TYR A 342 -38.98 -17.19 -28.76
N GLN A 343 -39.83 -16.17 -28.68
CA GLN A 343 -40.02 -15.37 -27.47
C GLN A 343 -41.42 -15.57 -26.91
N GLU A 344 -41.49 -15.72 -25.60
CA GLU A 344 -42.73 -15.79 -24.82
C GLU A 344 -42.54 -14.99 -23.53
N ASP A 345 -43.46 -14.08 -23.23
CA ASP A 345 -43.42 -13.20 -22.05
C ASP A 345 -42.10 -12.44 -21.85
N GLY A 346 -41.42 -12.09 -22.95
CA GLY A 346 -40.14 -11.38 -22.93
C GLY A 346 -38.91 -12.26 -22.69
N TYR A 347 -39.09 -13.59 -22.60
CA TYR A 347 -38.01 -14.55 -22.46
C TYR A 347 -37.74 -15.26 -23.78
N TRP A 348 -36.45 -15.48 -24.08
CA TRP A 348 -36.05 -16.38 -25.16
C TRP A 348 -36.25 -17.83 -24.73
N LYS A 349 -36.92 -18.59 -25.59
CA LYS A 349 -37.15 -20.03 -25.46
C LYS A 349 -36.70 -20.73 -26.74
N TYR A 350 -36.54 -22.05 -26.66
CA TYR A 350 -36.23 -22.88 -27.82
C TYR A 350 -37.21 -24.04 -27.92
N ARG A 351 -37.74 -24.26 -29.12
CA ARG A 351 -38.69 -25.33 -29.40
C ARG A 351 -37.96 -26.51 -30.04
N LEU A 352 -38.23 -27.71 -29.55
CA LEU A 352 -37.69 -28.98 -30.04
C LEU A 352 -38.56 -29.56 -31.17
N SER A 353 -38.05 -30.57 -31.85
CA SER A 353 -38.68 -31.14 -33.05
C SER A 353 -39.96 -31.94 -32.79
N ASP A 354 -40.17 -32.38 -31.55
CA ASP A 354 -41.40 -32.98 -31.01
C ASP A 354 -42.36 -31.95 -30.39
N ASN A 355 -42.10 -30.67 -30.66
CA ASN A 355 -42.88 -29.51 -30.20
C ASN A 355 -42.77 -29.24 -28.69
N GLU A 356 -41.73 -29.75 -28.04
CA GLU A 356 -41.42 -29.46 -26.64
C GLU A 356 -40.67 -28.14 -26.46
N MET A 357 -40.72 -27.58 -25.26
CA MET A 357 -39.80 -26.51 -24.88
C MET A 357 -38.48 -27.09 -24.35
N ALA A 358 -37.35 -26.49 -24.71
CA ALA A 358 -36.06 -26.89 -24.18
C ALA A 358 -35.92 -26.50 -22.71
N ILE A 359 -35.43 -27.44 -21.89
CA ILE A 359 -35.07 -27.22 -20.50
C ILE A 359 -33.63 -27.67 -20.24
N GLY A 360 -33.04 -27.22 -19.13
CA GLY A 360 -31.70 -27.63 -18.72
C GLY A 360 -30.63 -27.26 -19.76
N TRP A 361 -29.58 -28.08 -19.85
CA TRP A 361 -28.50 -27.88 -20.81
C TRP A 361 -28.91 -28.33 -22.21
N ARG A 362 -28.87 -27.41 -23.18
CA ARG A 362 -29.11 -27.74 -24.60
C ARG A 362 -27.96 -27.26 -25.48
N LYS A 363 -27.56 -28.11 -26.42
CA LYS A 363 -26.58 -27.76 -27.45
C LYS A 363 -27.32 -27.38 -28.73
N ILE A 364 -27.21 -26.13 -29.14
CA ILE A 364 -27.85 -25.56 -30.34
C ILE A 364 -26.74 -24.97 -31.20
N ASP A 365 -26.64 -25.39 -32.46
CA ASP A 365 -25.55 -25.00 -33.37
C ASP A 365 -24.15 -25.16 -32.77
N ASN A 366 -23.94 -26.30 -32.10
CA ASN A 366 -22.70 -26.66 -31.40
C ASN A 366 -22.35 -25.77 -30.17
N ILE A 367 -23.28 -24.92 -29.71
CA ILE A 367 -23.10 -24.02 -28.56
C ILE A 367 -24.03 -24.44 -27.42
N TYR A 368 -23.54 -24.43 -26.18
CA TYR A 368 -24.36 -24.74 -25.01
C TYR A 368 -25.12 -23.50 -24.51
N TYR A 369 -26.41 -23.71 -24.24
CA TYR A 369 -27.33 -22.81 -23.57
C TYR A 369 -27.96 -23.54 -22.39
N PHE A 370 -28.39 -22.79 -21.39
CA PHE A 370 -29.15 -23.34 -20.27
C PHE A 370 -30.52 -22.70 -20.18
N PHE A 371 -31.56 -23.50 -20.04
CA PHE A 371 -32.95 -23.09 -19.89
C PHE A 371 -33.46 -23.52 -18.52
N ASN A 372 -34.19 -22.66 -17.82
CA ASN A 372 -34.81 -23.04 -16.54
C ASN A 372 -36.04 -23.94 -16.77
N GLY A 373 -36.68 -24.39 -15.67
CA GLY A 373 -37.85 -25.26 -15.73
C GLY A 373 -39.08 -24.68 -16.47
N LYS A 374 -39.10 -23.38 -16.70
CA LYS A 374 -40.12 -22.68 -17.51
C LYS A 374 -39.72 -22.55 -18.98
N GLY A 375 -38.63 -23.19 -19.41
CA GLY A 375 -38.07 -23.11 -20.75
C GLY A 375 -37.39 -21.77 -21.09
N GLN A 376 -37.10 -20.92 -20.09
CA GLN A 376 -36.51 -19.59 -20.30
C GLN A 376 -34.99 -19.68 -20.34
N MET A 377 -34.38 -19.22 -21.44
CA MET A 377 -32.93 -19.15 -21.61
C MET A 377 -32.32 -18.22 -20.56
N GLN A 378 -31.33 -18.72 -19.82
CA GLN A 378 -30.58 -17.97 -18.84
C GLN A 378 -29.43 -17.19 -19.52
N ALA A 379 -29.18 -15.94 -19.11
CA ALA A 379 -28.15 -15.07 -19.70
C ALA A 379 -27.62 -14.03 -18.71
N SER A 380 -26.42 -13.50 -18.97
CA SER A 380 -25.72 -12.48 -18.16
C SER A 380 -25.57 -12.83 -16.68
N LYS A 381 -25.37 -14.11 -16.36
CA LYS A 381 -25.33 -14.57 -14.97
C LYS A 381 -24.47 -15.81 -14.78
N TRP A 382 -24.01 -15.97 -13.55
CA TRP A 382 -23.55 -17.25 -13.02
C TRP A 382 -24.75 -18.12 -12.65
N ILE A 383 -24.68 -19.41 -12.97
CA ILE A 383 -25.60 -20.45 -12.47
C ILE A 383 -24.79 -21.49 -11.71
N HIS A 384 -25.38 -22.05 -10.66
CA HIS A 384 -24.79 -23.12 -9.86
C HIS A 384 -25.65 -24.37 -9.97
N LEU A 385 -25.06 -25.48 -10.40
CA LEU A 385 -25.78 -26.71 -10.66
C LEU A 385 -25.07 -27.91 -10.04
N ASN A 386 -25.83 -28.79 -9.40
CA ASN A 386 -25.33 -30.09 -8.92
C ASN A 386 -25.54 -31.12 -10.03
N ASP A 387 -24.74 -31.02 -11.08
CA ASP A 387 -24.82 -31.88 -12.28
C ASP A 387 -23.69 -32.92 -12.38
N SER A 388 -22.84 -33.02 -11.35
CA SER A 388 -21.74 -33.97 -11.25
C SER A 388 -20.71 -33.95 -12.40
N ARG A 389 -20.73 -32.91 -13.26
CA ARG A 389 -19.81 -32.82 -14.41
C ARG A 389 -18.35 -32.74 -14.00
N GLU A 390 -18.06 -32.06 -12.88
CA GLU A 390 -16.72 -32.04 -12.28
C GLU A 390 -16.77 -32.29 -10.78
N LYS A 391 -17.50 -31.46 -10.04
CA LYS A 391 -17.65 -31.58 -8.59
C LYS A 391 -19.04 -32.05 -8.21
N LEU A 392 -19.11 -32.90 -7.19
CA LEU A 392 -20.37 -33.41 -6.63
C LEU A 392 -21.11 -32.34 -5.83
N GLU A 393 -20.37 -31.41 -5.21
CA GLU A 393 -20.90 -30.30 -4.42
C GLU A 393 -21.59 -29.24 -5.29
N GLY A 394 -21.33 -29.24 -6.59
CA GLY A 394 -21.92 -28.34 -7.58
C GLY A 394 -20.88 -27.66 -8.45
N ASN A 395 -21.30 -27.21 -9.63
CA ASN A 395 -20.45 -26.58 -10.63
C ASN A 395 -21.02 -25.21 -10.99
N TRP A 396 -20.14 -24.24 -11.20
CA TRP A 396 -20.50 -22.87 -11.58
C TRP A 396 -20.25 -22.63 -13.06
N TYR A 397 -21.27 -22.14 -13.76
CA TYR A 397 -21.20 -21.82 -15.19
C TYR A 397 -21.59 -20.37 -15.41
N TYR A 398 -20.90 -19.68 -16.31
CA TYR A 398 -21.27 -18.33 -16.72
C TYR A 398 -21.98 -18.37 -18.07
N LEU A 399 -23.15 -17.73 -18.14
CA LEU A 399 -23.88 -17.54 -19.39
C LEU A 399 -23.75 -16.09 -19.82
N ASN A 400 -23.23 -15.89 -21.03
CA ASN A 400 -23.03 -14.57 -21.60
C ASN A 400 -24.37 -13.86 -21.88
N SER A 401 -24.32 -12.61 -22.30
CA SER A 401 -25.53 -11.81 -22.56
C SER A 401 -26.44 -12.34 -23.66
N ASN A 402 -25.89 -13.16 -24.56
CA ASN A 402 -26.61 -13.89 -25.59
C ASN A 402 -26.98 -15.32 -25.17
N GLY A 403 -26.83 -15.67 -23.89
CA GLY A 403 -27.12 -16.98 -23.31
C GLY A 403 -26.06 -18.05 -23.58
N LYS A 404 -25.06 -17.78 -24.42
CA LYS A 404 -23.99 -18.74 -24.72
C LYS A 404 -23.16 -18.99 -23.47
N MET A 405 -22.98 -20.26 -23.12
CA MET A 405 -22.10 -20.65 -22.02
C MET A 405 -20.66 -20.21 -22.33
N GLN A 406 -20.00 -19.60 -21.33
CA GLN A 406 -18.57 -19.35 -21.38
C GLN A 406 -17.84 -20.69 -21.39
N TYR A 407 -16.92 -20.86 -22.34
CA TYR A 407 -16.22 -22.12 -22.54
C TYR A 407 -14.72 -21.90 -22.47
N GLU A 408 -14.06 -22.67 -21.60
CA GLU A 408 -12.61 -22.89 -21.46
C GLU A 408 -11.70 -21.65 -21.31
N GLY A 409 -10.71 -21.78 -20.44
CA GLY A 409 -9.61 -20.84 -20.26
C GLY A 409 -9.90 -19.67 -19.31
N TRP A 410 -9.01 -18.68 -19.36
CA TRP A 410 -9.06 -17.51 -18.50
C TRP A 410 -10.23 -16.60 -18.88
N PHE A 411 -11.08 -16.29 -17.90
CA PHE A 411 -12.26 -15.46 -18.07
C PHE A 411 -12.23 -14.31 -17.06
N LYS A 412 -12.33 -13.06 -17.54
CA LYS A 412 -12.35 -11.87 -16.68
C LYS A 412 -13.77 -11.31 -16.60
N GLN A 413 -14.31 -11.22 -15.40
CA GLN A 413 -15.64 -10.68 -15.14
C GLN A 413 -15.60 -9.85 -13.85
N ASP A 414 -16.19 -8.66 -13.88
CA ASP A 414 -16.28 -7.73 -12.73
C ASP A 414 -14.93 -7.49 -12.02
N GLY A 415 -13.88 -7.30 -12.81
CA GLY A 415 -12.51 -7.04 -12.32
C GLY A 415 -11.78 -8.26 -11.76
N SER A 416 -12.45 -9.42 -11.64
CA SER A 416 -11.87 -10.66 -11.12
C SER A 416 -11.52 -11.62 -12.27
N TRP A 417 -10.44 -12.39 -12.09
CA TRP A 417 -10.09 -13.48 -13.00
C TRP A 417 -10.63 -14.80 -12.49
N TYR A 418 -11.14 -15.58 -13.43
CA TYR A 418 -11.70 -16.91 -13.26
C TYR A 418 -11.01 -17.84 -14.25
N TYR A 419 -10.98 -19.13 -13.94
CA TYR A 419 -10.57 -20.14 -14.91
C TYR A 419 -11.72 -21.10 -15.18
N ILE A 420 -12.07 -21.22 -16.46
CA ILE A 420 -13.12 -22.09 -16.96
C ILE A 420 -12.46 -23.36 -17.50
N SER A 421 -12.91 -24.51 -17.05
CA SER A 421 -12.44 -25.80 -17.53
C SER A 421 -13.00 -26.14 -18.91
N SER A 422 -12.56 -27.28 -19.46
CA SER A 422 -13.09 -27.83 -20.71
C SER A 422 -14.55 -28.30 -20.61
N THR A 423 -15.14 -28.40 -19.42
CA THR A 423 -16.58 -28.67 -19.27
C THR A 423 -17.43 -27.40 -19.23
N GLY A 424 -16.79 -26.22 -19.19
CA GLY A 424 -17.43 -24.93 -18.94
C GLY A 424 -17.59 -24.59 -17.45
N ALA A 425 -17.24 -25.51 -16.56
CA ALA A 425 -17.27 -25.25 -15.12
C ALA A 425 -16.11 -24.35 -14.71
N ARG A 426 -16.37 -23.43 -13.78
CA ARG A 426 -15.31 -22.60 -13.21
C ARG A 426 -14.62 -23.33 -12.06
N LEU A 427 -13.29 -23.28 -12.02
CA LEU A 427 -12.51 -23.72 -10.85
C LEU A 427 -12.79 -22.83 -9.62
N TYR A 428 -12.89 -23.45 -8.43
CA TYR A 428 -13.17 -22.72 -7.19
C TYR A 428 -12.74 -23.51 -5.96
N ASN A 429 -12.37 -22.79 -4.90
CA ASN A 429 -11.93 -23.35 -3.62
C ASN A 429 -10.79 -24.38 -3.76
N GLU A 430 -9.85 -24.13 -4.66
CA GLU A 430 -8.82 -25.10 -5.00
C GLU A 430 -7.52 -24.46 -5.50
N LEU A 431 -6.43 -25.20 -5.34
CA LEU A 431 -5.15 -24.94 -5.97
C LEU A 431 -5.06 -25.77 -7.26
N ALA A 432 -5.10 -25.14 -8.42
CA ALA A 432 -5.11 -25.81 -9.71
C ALA A 432 -3.83 -25.54 -10.52
N GLU A 433 -3.37 -26.53 -11.28
CA GLU A 433 -2.25 -26.39 -12.19
C GLU A 433 -2.73 -26.12 -13.62
N ILE A 434 -2.35 -24.97 -14.18
CA ILE A 434 -2.79 -24.47 -15.48
C ILE A 434 -1.54 -24.07 -16.27
N GLY A 435 -1.27 -24.73 -17.39
CA GLY A 435 -0.11 -24.43 -18.24
C GLY A 435 1.23 -24.54 -17.49
N GLY A 436 1.37 -25.52 -16.58
CA GLY A 436 2.58 -25.77 -15.79
C GLY A 436 2.82 -24.82 -14.62
N GLN A 437 1.86 -23.94 -14.31
CA GLN A 437 1.89 -23.04 -13.15
C GLN A 437 0.70 -23.32 -12.24
N LYS A 438 0.88 -23.19 -10.92
CA LYS A 438 -0.21 -23.36 -9.95
C LYS A 438 -0.89 -22.03 -9.64
N TYR A 439 -2.22 -22.04 -9.53
CA TYR A 439 -3.06 -20.87 -9.23
C TYR A 439 -4.06 -21.26 -8.14
N LEU A 440 -4.36 -20.33 -7.24
CA LEU A 440 -5.34 -20.55 -6.16
C LEU A 440 -6.62 -19.78 -6.45
N PHE A 441 -7.76 -20.45 -6.32
CA PHE A 441 -9.08 -19.87 -6.49
C PHE A 441 -9.86 -19.90 -5.17
N ASP A 442 -10.50 -18.79 -4.81
CA ASP A 442 -11.34 -18.72 -3.61
C ASP A 442 -12.66 -19.48 -3.76
N LYS A 443 -13.48 -19.49 -2.70
CA LYS A 443 -14.80 -20.15 -2.68
C LYS A 443 -15.76 -19.64 -3.76
N ASP A 444 -15.57 -18.40 -4.20
CA ASP A 444 -16.36 -17.75 -5.24
C ASP A 444 -15.64 -17.82 -6.60
N GLY A 445 -14.62 -18.69 -6.72
CA GLY A 445 -13.82 -18.99 -7.90
C GLY A 445 -12.88 -17.89 -8.36
N LYS A 446 -12.71 -16.81 -7.60
CA LYS A 446 -11.83 -15.71 -7.99
C LYS A 446 -10.38 -16.13 -7.78
N MET A 447 -9.55 -15.88 -8.78
CA MET A 447 -8.10 -16.10 -8.71
C MET A 447 -7.48 -15.19 -7.64
N LEU A 448 -6.71 -15.79 -6.73
CA LEU A 448 -6.03 -15.10 -5.64
C LEU A 448 -4.59 -14.73 -6.00
N THR A 449 -4.13 -13.62 -5.44
CA THR A 449 -2.75 -13.10 -5.57
C THR A 449 -2.16 -12.78 -4.19
N GLY A 450 -0.85 -12.59 -4.10
CA GLY A 450 -0.15 -12.26 -2.85
C GLY A 450 -0.03 -13.45 -1.90
N SER A 451 0.17 -13.17 -0.60
CA SER A 451 0.25 -14.21 0.43
C SER A 451 -1.13 -14.80 0.75
N GLN A 452 -1.25 -16.12 0.64
CA GLN A 452 -2.48 -16.87 0.92
C GLN A 452 -2.17 -18.07 1.82
N VAL A 453 -3.18 -18.59 2.51
CA VAL A 453 -3.08 -19.84 3.29
C VAL A 453 -4.10 -20.82 2.74
N PHE A 454 -3.65 -21.99 2.31
CA PHE A 454 -4.50 -23.05 1.76
C PHE A 454 -4.09 -24.40 2.36
N ASN A 455 -5.04 -25.14 2.92
CA ASN A 455 -4.82 -26.40 3.65
C ASN A 455 -3.69 -26.30 4.71
N GLY A 456 -3.64 -25.20 5.45
CA GLY A 456 -2.63 -24.93 6.47
C GLY A 456 -1.25 -24.57 5.92
N LYS A 457 -1.02 -24.61 4.61
CA LYS A 457 0.22 -24.18 3.96
C LYS A 457 0.13 -22.73 3.52
N LYS A 458 1.13 -21.94 3.89
CA LYS A 458 1.25 -20.55 3.43
C LYS A 458 1.96 -20.51 2.08
N MET A 459 1.35 -19.84 1.12
CA MET A 459 1.76 -19.77 -0.27
C MET A 459 1.83 -18.32 -0.73
N PHE A 460 2.69 -17.99 -1.69
CA PHE A 460 2.75 -16.66 -2.31
C PHE A 460 2.49 -16.75 -3.81
N PHE A 461 1.51 -16.00 -4.29
CA PHE A 461 1.10 -15.92 -5.69
C PHE A 461 1.48 -14.56 -6.26
N ALA A 462 2.06 -14.52 -7.46
CA ALA A 462 2.41 -13.28 -8.14
C ALA A 462 1.18 -12.45 -8.53
N SER A 463 1.40 -11.23 -9.06
CA SER A 463 0.32 -10.40 -9.61
C SER A 463 -0.43 -11.06 -10.78
N SER A 464 0.24 -11.96 -11.50
CA SER A 464 -0.34 -12.84 -12.52
C SER A 464 -1.17 -14.00 -11.96
N GLY A 465 -1.15 -14.22 -10.65
CA GLY A 465 -1.78 -15.35 -9.96
C GLY A 465 -0.94 -16.62 -9.88
N ALA A 466 0.21 -16.68 -10.54
CA ALA A 466 1.06 -17.87 -10.53
C ALA A 466 1.79 -18.05 -9.20
N LEU A 467 1.77 -19.26 -8.65
CA LEU A 467 2.45 -19.65 -7.42
C LEU A 467 3.98 -19.53 -7.55
N GLN A 468 4.60 -18.86 -6.59
CA GLN A 468 6.06 -18.64 -6.56
C GLN A 468 6.78 -19.54 -5.54
N SER A 469 6.10 -19.99 -4.47
CA SER A 469 6.69 -20.93 -3.50
C SER A 469 5.62 -21.64 -2.66
N ASP A 470 5.79 -22.95 -2.43
CA ASP A 470 4.77 -23.83 -1.82
C ASP A 470 5.12 -24.49 -0.48
N GLU A 471 6.34 -24.36 0.07
CA GLU A 471 6.63 -24.86 1.42
C GLU A 471 7.54 -23.96 2.27
N THR A 472 7.29 -24.11 3.57
CA THR A 472 7.96 -23.55 4.73
C THR A 472 9.48 -23.54 4.58
N GLY A 473 10.03 -22.34 4.55
CA GLY A 473 11.44 -22.12 4.73
C GLY A 473 11.59 -20.68 5.14
N SER A 474 11.89 -20.48 6.42
CA SER A 474 12.49 -19.23 6.86
C SER A 474 13.66 -18.91 5.92
N GLY A 475 13.80 -17.65 5.55
CA GLY A 475 14.91 -17.27 4.68
C GLY A 475 14.58 -16.23 3.63
N TRP A 476 15.63 -15.92 2.87
CA TRP A 476 15.64 -14.95 1.80
C TRP A 476 14.91 -15.47 0.57
N LYS A 477 13.97 -14.68 0.05
CA LYS A 477 13.29 -14.94 -1.22
C LYS A 477 13.35 -13.72 -2.11
N LYS A 478 13.79 -13.90 -3.35
CA LYS A 478 13.72 -12.88 -4.39
C LYS A 478 12.43 -13.10 -5.19
N ILE A 479 11.54 -12.11 -5.17
CA ILE A 479 10.27 -12.14 -5.90
C ILE A 479 10.30 -10.96 -6.87
N GLU A 480 10.24 -11.27 -8.17
CA GLU A 480 10.52 -10.33 -9.27
C GLU A 480 11.92 -9.69 -9.11
N SER A 481 11.98 -8.39 -8.78
CA SER A 481 13.22 -7.63 -8.57
C SER A 481 13.51 -7.33 -7.09
N ASN A 482 12.60 -7.71 -6.18
CA ASN A 482 12.63 -7.32 -4.77
C ASN A 482 13.01 -8.50 -3.87
N TRP A 483 13.74 -8.22 -2.80
CA TRP A 483 14.10 -9.21 -1.78
C TRP A 483 13.15 -9.12 -0.58
N TYR A 484 12.80 -10.29 -0.06
CA TYR A 484 11.91 -10.50 1.07
C TYR A 484 12.55 -11.49 2.03
N TYR A 485 12.19 -11.43 3.31
CA TYR A 485 12.58 -12.42 4.31
C TYR A 485 11.36 -12.90 5.08
N PHE A 486 11.28 -14.21 5.26
CA PHE A 486 10.19 -14.87 5.99
C PHE A 486 10.76 -15.57 7.23
N ASP A 487 10.03 -15.53 8.34
CA ASP A 487 10.38 -16.27 9.57
C ASP A 487 10.02 -17.77 9.48
N GLU A 488 10.26 -18.51 10.56
CA GLU A 488 10.07 -19.97 10.64
C GLU A 488 8.60 -20.37 10.46
N GLU A 489 7.68 -19.49 10.82
CA GLU A 489 6.23 -19.61 10.61
C GLU A 489 5.79 -19.11 9.21
N GLY A 490 6.74 -18.71 8.35
CA GLY A 490 6.48 -18.18 7.02
C GLY A 490 5.84 -16.79 7.02
N LYS A 491 5.82 -16.07 8.15
CA LYS A 491 5.41 -14.67 8.23
C LYS A 491 6.50 -13.78 7.67
N GLN A 492 6.06 -12.87 6.82
CA GLN A 492 6.92 -11.90 6.18
C GLN A 492 7.41 -10.90 7.23
N ILE A 493 8.73 -10.70 7.28
CA ILE A 493 9.32 -9.71 8.15
C ILE A 493 9.09 -8.31 7.58
N VAL A 494 8.66 -7.41 8.46
CA VAL A 494 8.56 -5.96 8.23
C VAL A 494 9.33 -5.26 9.34
N GLY A 495 9.83 -4.05 9.08
CA GLY A 495 10.66 -3.31 10.03
C GLY A 495 12.13 -3.76 10.05
N LYS A 496 12.88 -3.28 11.05
CA LYS A 496 14.28 -3.68 11.26
C LYS A 496 14.34 -5.10 11.80
N LYS A 497 15.20 -5.95 11.22
CA LYS A 497 15.41 -7.32 11.67
C LYS A 497 16.86 -7.72 11.51
N GLU A 498 17.43 -8.32 12.56
CA GLU A 498 18.71 -8.99 12.49
C GLU A 498 18.55 -10.42 11.95
N ILE A 499 19.33 -10.75 10.94
CA ILE A 499 19.36 -12.05 10.25
C ILE A 499 20.83 -12.44 10.11
N ASN A 500 21.23 -13.53 10.78
CA ASN A 500 22.61 -14.03 10.80
C ASN A 500 23.65 -12.95 11.19
N GLY A 501 23.34 -12.14 12.20
CA GLY A 501 24.25 -11.08 12.70
C GLY A 501 24.31 -9.83 11.82
N VAL A 502 23.47 -9.73 10.78
CA VAL A 502 23.37 -8.53 9.93
C VAL A 502 21.96 -7.95 10.07
N THR A 503 21.86 -6.65 10.34
CA THR A 503 20.57 -5.96 10.40
C THR A 503 20.12 -5.53 9.00
N TYR A 504 18.86 -5.79 8.69
CA TYR A 504 18.18 -5.39 7.45
C TYR A 504 16.92 -4.58 7.80
N TYR A 505 16.38 -3.83 6.85
CA TYR A 505 15.09 -3.17 7.00
C TYR A 505 14.15 -3.55 5.86
N PHE A 506 12.94 -3.94 6.22
CA PHE A 506 11.87 -4.29 5.29
C PHE A 506 10.75 -3.26 5.44
N ASP A 507 10.25 -2.71 4.34
CA ASP A 507 9.15 -1.74 4.37
C ASP A 507 7.83 -2.37 4.84
N ASN A 508 6.74 -1.60 4.87
CA ASN A 508 5.42 -2.11 5.28
C ASN A 508 4.83 -3.16 4.32
N LYS A 509 5.38 -3.29 3.11
CA LYS A 509 5.07 -4.36 2.14
C LYS A 509 6.10 -5.48 2.21
N GLY A 510 7.01 -5.41 3.19
CA GLY A 510 8.13 -6.29 3.51
C GLY A 510 9.19 -6.43 2.41
N VAL A 511 9.33 -5.42 1.55
CA VAL A 511 10.44 -5.31 0.59
C VAL A 511 11.68 -4.83 1.34
N MET A 512 12.78 -5.57 1.20
CA MET A 512 14.09 -5.21 1.74
C MET A 512 14.58 -3.90 1.10
N GLN A 513 14.86 -2.90 1.94
CA GLN A 513 15.34 -1.60 1.48
C GLN A 513 16.85 -1.60 1.26
N THR A 514 17.29 -0.80 0.29
CA THR A 514 18.70 -0.51 0.01
C THR A 514 18.87 1.00 -0.14
N GLY A 515 20.07 1.52 0.10
CA GLY A 515 20.34 2.96 0.13
C GLY A 515 19.74 3.65 1.35
N TRP A 516 19.32 4.90 1.17
CA TRP A 516 18.75 5.75 2.21
C TRP A 516 17.31 5.35 2.58
N ALA A 517 17.03 5.17 3.86
CA ALA A 517 15.68 4.96 4.37
C ALA A 517 15.42 5.82 5.62
N LEU A 518 14.25 6.44 5.69
CA LEU A 518 13.79 7.20 6.84
C LEU A 518 12.93 6.29 7.73
N ILE A 519 13.43 5.96 8.93
CA ILE A 519 12.82 5.02 9.87
C ILE A 519 12.59 5.76 11.18
N GLU A 520 11.33 5.86 11.61
CA GLU A 520 10.94 6.51 12.89
C GLU A 520 11.49 7.94 13.04
N GLY A 521 11.61 8.68 11.93
CA GLY A 521 12.13 10.06 11.91
C GLY A 521 13.65 10.17 11.80
N HIS A 522 14.37 9.05 11.72
CA HIS A 522 15.82 9.00 11.62
C HIS A 522 16.26 8.41 10.27
N TRP A 523 17.30 8.98 9.66
CA TRP A 523 17.87 8.43 8.43
C TRP A 523 18.81 7.26 8.74
N ASN A 524 18.67 6.17 8.01
CA ASN A 524 19.53 4.99 8.03
C ASN A 524 20.03 4.71 6.61
N TYR A 525 21.14 3.99 6.48
CA TYR A 525 21.68 3.60 5.18
C TYR A 525 21.92 2.10 5.10
N PHE A 526 21.46 1.49 4.01
CA PHE A 526 21.56 0.06 3.74
C PHE A 526 22.40 -0.15 2.47
N ALA A 527 23.34 -1.10 2.50
CA ALA A 527 24.12 -1.44 1.32
C ALA A 527 23.23 -2.01 0.19
N SER A 528 23.79 -2.20 -1.01
CA SER A 528 23.09 -2.90 -2.09
C SER A 528 22.69 -4.34 -1.74
N SER A 529 23.38 -4.96 -0.78
CA SER A 529 22.99 -6.26 -0.19
C SER A 529 21.85 -6.16 0.83
N GLY A 530 21.41 -4.96 1.20
CA GLY A 530 20.44 -4.70 2.26
C GLY A 530 21.03 -4.62 3.67
N ALA A 531 22.32 -4.89 3.84
CA ALA A 531 22.97 -4.81 5.14
C ALA A 531 23.00 -3.36 5.65
N MET A 532 22.46 -3.11 6.85
CA MET A 532 22.51 -1.82 7.52
C MET A 532 23.98 -1.42 7.75
N LYS A 533 24.28 -0.17 7.47
CA LYS A 533 25.61 0.40 7.65
C LYS A 533 25.66 1.23 8.93
N THR A 534 26.80 1.14 9.61
CA THR A 534 27.19 1.95 10.76
C THR A 534 28.57 2.55 10.49
N GLY A 535 28.95 3.58 11.25
CA GLY A 535 30.20 4.31 11.09
C GLY A 535 30.23 5.19 9.84
N TRP A 536 31.44 5.42 9.32
CA TRP A 536 31.66 6.26 8.14
C TRP A 536 31.20 5.59 6.85
N ILE A 537 30.31 6.26 6.13
CA ILE A 537 29.81 5.82 4.83
C ILE A 537 29.98 6.92 3.80
N LYS A 538 30.61 6.57 2.68
CA LYS A 538 30.69 7.43 1.50
C LYS A 538 29.58 7.03 0.53
N ASP A 539 28.59 7.90 0.36
CA ASP A 539 27.61 7.78 -0.71
C ASP A 539 27.94 8.80 -1.80
N LYS A 540 28.28 8.29 -2.99
CA LYS A 540 28.89 9.04 -4.09
C LYS A 540 30.15 9.81 -3.63
N ASP A 541 30.08 11.14 -3.59
CA ASP A 541 31.18 12.03 -3.19
C ASP A 541 31.00 12.66 -1.80
N THR A 542 30.00 12.23 -1.03
CA THR A 542 29.70 12.79 0.29
C THR A 542 29.86 11.74 1.38
N TRP A 543 30.51 12.13 2.48
CA TRP A 543 30.66 11.30 3.67
C TRP A 543 29.56 11.59 4.69
N TYR A 544 29.08 10.54 5.31
CA TYR A 544 28.08 10.54 6.38
C TYR A 544 28.57 9.63 7.50
N TYR A 545 28.08 9.85 8.72
CA TYR A 545 28.36 8.97 9.84
C TYR A 545 27.08 8.46 10.46
N PHE A 546 27.03 7.16 10.70
CA PHE A 546 25.91 6.47 11.34
C PHE A 546 26.34 5.91 12.69
N ASP A 547 25.54 6.09 13.73
CA ASP A 547 25.82 5.51 15.04
C ASP A 547 25.66 3.98 15.04
N LYS A 548 25.82 3.35 16.22
CA LYS A 548 25.74 1.89 16.37
C LYS A 548 24.32 1.35 16.15
N GLU A 549 23.29 2.18 16.32
CA GLU A 549 21.89 1.90 15.98
C GLU A 549 21.57 2.13 14.48
N GLY A 550 22.58 2.62 13.72
CA GLY A 550 22.52 2.90 12.29
C GLY A 550 21.85 4.22 11.96
N VAL A 551 21.67 5.13 12.92
CA VAL A 551 21.07 6.46 12.73
C VAL A 551 22.13 7.45 12.25
N MET A 552 21.81 8.20 11.20
CA MET A 552 22.66 9.23 10.65
C MET A 552 22.81 10.38 11.65
N LEU A 553 24.06 10.70 12.00
CA LEU A 553 24.37 11.81 12.89
C LEU A 553 24.37 13.15 12.14
N THR A 554 24.08 14.22 12.87
CA THR A 554 24.15 15.62 12.41
C THR A 554 24.81 16.49 13.48
N GLY A 555 25.20 17.71 13.15
CA GLY A 555 25.88 18.63 14.05
C GLY A 555 27.36 18.31 14.24
N LEU A 556 27.95 18.89 15.30
CA LEU A 556 29.33 18.63 15.70
C LEU A 556 29.39 17.29 16.45
N GLN A 557 30.19 16.36 15.94
CA GLN A 557 30.32 15.00 16.47
C GLN A 557 31.79 14.68 16.76
N GLU A 558 32.04 14.07 17.92
CA GLU A 558 33.35 13.52 18.25
C GLU A 558 33.36 12.02 18.00
N ILE A 559 34.16 11.60 17.03
CA ILE A 559 34.25 10.22 16.54
C ILE A 559 35.69 9.78 16.70
N GLU A 560 35.91 8.79 17.57
CA GLU A 560 37.24 8.24 17.87
C GLU A 560 38.28 9.33 18.25
N GLY A 561 37.83 10.31 19.05
CA GLY A 561 38.67 11.44 19.51
C GLY A 561 38.92 12.53 18.46
N THR A 562 38.33 12.44 17.27
CA THR A 562 38.39 13.49 16.24
C THR A 562 37.03 14.14 16.06
N ARG A 563 36.99 15.48 16.02
CA ARG A 563 35.76 16.26 15.86
C ARG A 563 35.45 16.51 14.38
N TYR A 564 34.21 16.27 13.98
CA TYR A 564 33.68 16.44 12.62
C TYR A 564 32.37 17.22 12.67
N TYR A 565 32.06 17.97 11.62
CA TYR A 565 30.76 18.62 11.50
C TYR A 565 29.96 18.03 10.35
N LEU A 566 28.80 17.48 10.69
CA LEU A 566 27.81 16.94 9.77
C LEU A 566 26.69 17.97 9.67
N ASN A 567 26.37 18.47 8.47
CA ASN A 567 25.31 19.47 8.33
C ASN A 567 23.91 18.87 8.61
N ALA A 568 22.83 19.65 8.42
CA ALA A 568 21.46 19.17 8.64
C ALA A 568 21.05 17.98 7.74
N SER A 569 21.72 17.76 6.60
CA SER A 569 21.52 16.58 5.76
C SER A 569 22.46 15.42 6.12
N GLY A 570 23.23 15.55 7.21
CA GLY A 570 24.27 14.60 7.65
C GLY A 570 25.55 14.61 6.83
N ALA A 571 25.67 15.49 5.84
CA ALA A 571 26.84 15.57 4.99
C ALA A 571 28.02 16.14 5.77
N MET A 572 29.13 15.40 5.82
CA MET A 572 30.39 15.84 6.40
C MET A 572 30.92 17.08 5.69
N GLN A 573 31.18 18.11 6.48
CA GLN A 573 31.66 19.38 5.98
C GLN A 573 33.18 19.45 6.00
N THR A 574 33.72 20.15 5.00
CA THR A 574 35.13 20.52 4.88
C THR A 574 35.25 22.02 4.63
N GLY A 575 36.43 22.58 4.87
CA GLY A 575 36.71 24.00 4.80
C GLY A 575 36.11 24.81 5.96
N TRP A 576 35.99 26.12 5.74
CA TRP A 576 35.38 27.06 6.68
C TRP A 576 33.88 26.81 6.83
N LYS A 577 33.41 26.72 8.07
CA LYS A 577 31.98 26.57 8.40
C LYS A 577 31.60 27.49 9.54
N TRP A 578 30.41 28.04 9.43
CA TRP A 578 29.77 28.84 10.47
C TRP A 578 28.69 28.02 11.16
N PHE A 579 28.85 27.78 12.46
CA PHE A 579 27.86 27.15 13.32
C PHE A 579 28.05 27.67 14.75
N ASP A 580 27.02 27.59 15.59
CA ASP A 580 27.05 28.08 16.98
C ASP A 580 27.66 29.49 17.15
N ASN A 581 27.34 30.37 16.19
CA ASN A 581 27.76 31.76 16.14
C ASN A 581 29.27 32.01 16.00
N HIS A 582 30.03 31.06 15.43
CA HIS A 582 31.45 31.23 15.15
C HIS A 582 31.92 30.48 13.89
N TYR A 583 33.11 30.84 13.40
CA TYR A 583 33.78 30.11 12.32
C TYR A 583 34.71 29.03 12.88
N SER A 584 34.67 27.85 12.28
CA SER A 584 35.66 26.78 12.44
C SER A 584 36.11 26.27 11.08
N TYR A 585 37.23 25.56 11.05
CA TYR A 585 37.76 24.97 9.83
C TYR A 585 37.87 23.46 9.94
N PHE A 586 37.35 22.74 8.95
CA PHE A 586 37.48 21.29 8.82
C PHE A 586 38.41 20.97 7.66
N THR A 587 39.40 20.09 7.86
CA THR A 587 40.35 19.71 6.82
C THR A 587 39.67 18.90 5.72
N SER A 588 40.40 18.52 4.67
CA SER A 588 39.87 17.67 3.60
C SER A 588 39.41 16.29 4.08
N SER A 589 39.91 15.80 5.22
CA SER A 589 39.41 14.57 5.86
C SER A 589 38.15 14.81 6.70
N GLY A 590 37.70 16.06 6.84
CA GLY A 590 36.61 16.47 7.71
C GLY A 590 37.00 16.70 9.16
N ALA A 591 38.26 16.44 9.55
CA ALA A 591 38.71 16.65 10.92
C ALA A 591 38.79 18.15 11.23
N MET A 592 38.26 18.57 12.38
CA MET A 592 38.31 19.96 12.81
C MET A 592 39.75 20.38 13.13
N LYS A 593 40.18 21.50 12.57
CA LYS A 593 41.49 22.08 12.79
C LYS A 593 41.50 22.93 14.07
N THR A 594 42.50 22.71 14.92
CA THR A 594 42.88 23.60 16.01
C THR A 594 44.28 24.17 15.76
N GLY A 595 44.63 25.26 16.45
CA GLY A 595 45.89 25.98 16.28
C GLY A 595 46.00 26.72 14.95
N TRP A 596 47.23 26.96 14.50
CA TRP A 596 47.51 27.69 13.26
C TRP A 596 47.02 26.95 12.01
N LEU A 597 46.37 27.69 11.12
CA LEU A 597 45.88 27.25 9.82
C LEU A 597 46.36 28.22 8.74
N LYS A 598 46.96 27.69 7.67
CA LYS A 598 47.23 28.45 6.45
C LYS A 598 46.21 28.07 5.38
N ASP A 599 45.37 29.01 4.98
CA ASP A 599 44.38 28.83 3.92
C ASP A 599 44.50 29.96 2.90
N LYS A 600 44.58 29.60 1.61
CA LYS A 600 44.75 30.52 0.47
C LYS A 600 45.84 31.60 0.67
N GLY A 601 46.94 31.25 1.35
CA GLY A 601 48.07 32.14 1.60
C GLY A 601 47.96 33.02 2.84
N LEU A 602 46.81 33.03 3.52
CA LEU A 602 46.57 33.75 4.77
C LEU A 602 46.68 32.80 5.97
N TRP A 603 47.12 33.33 7.11
CA TRP A 603 47.19 32.59 8.37
C TRP A 603 46.01 32.94 9.27
N TYR A 604 45.48 31.95 9.96
CA TYR A 604 44.38 32.04 10.92
C TYR A 604 44.75 31.21 12.15
N TYR A 605 44.16 31.52 13.30
CA TYR A 605 44.29 30.71 14.50
C TYR A 605 42.93 30.23 14.99
N LEU A 606 42.82 28.92 15.21
CA LEU A 606 41.66 28.27 15.78
C LEU A 606 42.04 27.87 17.22
N ASP A 607 41.23 28.19 18.22
CA ASP A 607 41.52 27.79 19.60
C ASP A 607 41.39 26.27 19.82
N LYS A 608 41.50 25.81 21.06
CA LYS A 608 41.37 24.39 21.41
C LYS A 608 39.94 23.88 21.18
N GLU A 609 38.93 24.74 21.24
CA GLU A 609 37.54 24.43 20.87
C GLU A 609 37.36 24.39 19.34
N GLY A 610 38.29 24.93 18.55
CA GLY A 610 38.23 25.00 17.08
C GLY A 610 37.62 26.31 16.57
N ILE A 611 37.46 27.30 17.44
CA ILE A 611 36.86 28.60 17.14
C ILE A 611 37.94 29.53 16.57
N MET A 612 37.64 30.14 15.43
CA MET A 612 38.50 31.13 14.80
C MET A 612 38.59 32.40 15.66
N GLN A 613 39.82 32.72 16.06
CA GLN A 613 40.07 33.90 16.86
C GLN A 613 40.17 35.16 15.99
N THR A 614 39.80 36.29 16.59
CA THR A 614 39.96 37.64 16.02
C THR A 614 40.53 38.58 17.08
N GLY A 615 40.99 39.76 16.69
CA GLY A 615 41.62 40.72 17.60
C GLY A 615 43.07 40.37 17.95
N LEU A 616 43.56 40.99 19.03
CA LEU A 616 44.90 40.73 19.56
C LEU A 616 44.88 39.42 20.37
N GLN A 617 45.74 38.48 20.02
CA GLN A 617 45.79 37.15 20.62
C GLN A 617 47.21 36.82 21.06
N GLU A 618 47.36 36.28 22.27
CA GLU A 618 48.62 35.76 22.76
C GLU A 618 48.67 34.24 22.56
N ILE A 619 49.60 33.79 21.73
CA ILE A 619 49.74 32.40 21.29
C ILE A 619 51.19 31.98 21.50
N GLU A 620 51.39 31.00 22.39
CA GLU A 620 52.72 30.46 22.71
C GLU A 620 53.74 31.55 23.13
N GLY A 621 53.28 32.57 23.86
CA GLY A 621 54.11 33.66 24.38
C GLY A 621 54.42 34.79 23.38
N ALA A 622 53.87 34.73 22.17
CA ALA A 622 53.94 35.83 21.20
C ALA A 622 52.55 36.41 20.93
N ARG A 623 52.47 37.74 20.73
CA ARG A 623 51.22 38.45 20.44
C ARG A 623 51.02 38.60 18.93
N TYR A 624 49.83 38.29 18.44
CA TYR A 624 49.44 38.35 17.04
C TYR A 624 48.15 39.17 16.91
N TYR A 625 47.98 39.86 15.80
CA TYR A 625 46.71 40.52 15.50
C TYR A 625 46.01 39.81 14.34
N LEU A 626 44.83 39.27 14.62
CA LEU A 626 43.93 38.68 13.65
C LEU A 626 42.82 39.69 13.35
N ASN A 627 42.63 40.07 12.08
CA ASN A 627 41.60 41.05 11.74
C ASN A 627 40.17 40.48 11.95
N ALA A 628 39.13 41.26 11.63
CA ALA A 628 37.74 40.82 11.76
C ALA A 628 37.39 39.56 10.92
N SER A 629 38.14 39.25 9.87
CA SER A 629 38.00 38.00 9.11
C SER A 629 38.86 36.86 9.65
N GLY A 630 39.53 37.04 10.79
CA GLY A 630 40.46 36.09 11.42
C GLY A 630 41.85 36.02 10.77
N ALA A 631 42.10 36.81 9.71
CA ALA A 631 43.37 36.75 9.00
C ALA A 631 44.46 37.49 9.78
N MET A 632 45.56 36.78 10.05
CA MET A 632 46.74 37.29 10.71
C MET A 632 47.36 38.43 9.92
N GLN A 633 47.60 39.53 10.62
CA GLN A 633 48.15 40.74 10.06
C GLN A 633 49.67 40.79 10.24
N THR A 634 50.33 41.41 9.26
CA THR A 634 51.76 41.75 9.28
C THR A 634 51.91 43.24 8.94
N GLY A 635 53.09 43.79 9.20
CA GLY A 635 53.42 45.20 9.04
C GLY A 635 52.81 46.11 10.11
N TRP A 636 52.79 47.41 9.83
CA TRP A 636 52.16 48.42 10.70
C TRP A 636 50.63 48.27 10.74
N LYS A 637 50.06 48.36 11.94
CA LYS A 637 48.62 48.36 12.18
C LYS A 637 48.27 49.43 13.21
N TRP A 638 47.17 50.13 12.96
CA TRP A 638 46.58 51.07 13.90
C TRP A 638 45.57 50.34 14.78
N LEU A 639 45.87 50.22 16.07
CA LEU A 639 45.10 49.46 17.07
C LEU A 639 44.95 50.33 18.33
N ASP A 640 43.74 50.43 18.87
CA ASP A 640 43.44 51.16 20.11
C ASP A 640 44.08 52.57 20.19
N ASN A 641 44.02 53.33 19.09
CA ASN A 641 44.61 54.67 18.93
C ASN A 641 46.15 54.75 18.91
N HIS A 642 46.83 53.65 18.63
CA HIS A 642 48.29 53.60 18.52
C HIS A 642 48.75 52.75 17.32
N TYR A 643 49.98 52.98 16.84
CA TYR A 643 50.62 52.12 15.85
C TYR A 643 51.37 50.97 16.53
N SER A 644 51.16 49.75 16.07
CA SER A 644 51.95 48.57 16.41
C SER A 644 52.48 47.92 15.14
N TYR A 645 53.60 47.19 15.25
CA TYR A 645 54.20 46.50 14.10
C TYR A 645 54.20 44.98 14.30
N PHE A 646 53.72 44.25 13.30
CA PHE A 646 53.73 42.79 13.29
C PHE A 646 54.76 42.31 12.26
N THR A 647 55.68 41.46 12.67
CA THR A 647 56.75 40.95 11.80
C THR A 647 56.20 40.04 10.68
N SER A 648 57.04 39.57 9.77
CA SER A 648 56.61 38.65 8.69
C SER A 648 56.08 37.30 9.20
N SER A 649 56.45 36.88 10.42
CA SER A 649 55.84 35.73 11.10
C SER A 649 54.49 36.06 11.74
N GLY A 650 54.09 37.33 11.76
CA GLY A 650 52.89 37.83 12.43
C GLY A 650 53.09 38.20 13.89
N ALA A 651 54.23 37.87 14.50
CA ALA A 651 54.50 38.21 15.89
C ALA A 651 54.70 39.72 16.04
N MET A 652 54.07 40.33 17.04
CA MET A 652 54.18 41.73 17.37
C MET A 652 55.59 42.08 17.82
N LYS A 653 56.17 43.12 17.23
CA LYS A 653 57.51 43.61 17.55
C LYS A 653 57.47 44.53 18.76
N THR A 654 58.35 44.28 19.71
CA THR A 654 58.72 45.22 20.78
C THR A 654 60.19 45.63 20.61
N GLY A 655 60.57 46.75 21.22
CA GLY A 655 61.90 47.36 21.09
C GLY A 655 62.18 47.95 19.70
N TRP A 656 63.45 48.07 19.36
CA TRP A 656 63.89 48.68 18.10
C TRP A 656 63.47 47.89 16.87
N LEU A 657 62.93 48.59 15.88
CA LEU A 657 62.55 48.09 14.56
C LEU A 657 63.23 48.92 13.48
N LYS A 658 63.89 48.26 12.53
CA LYS A 658 64.38 48.90 11.31
C LYS A 658 63.49 48.52 10.13
N GLU A 659 62.87 49.50 9.49
CA GLU A 659 62.04 49.29 8.30
C GLU A 659 62.28 50.44 7.30
N ASN A 660 62.50 50.10 6.02
CA ASN A 660 62.78 51.07 4.95
C ASN A 660 63.89 52.08 5.31
N ASP A 661 64.98 51.57 5.89
CA ASP A 661 66.13 52.34 6.39
C ASP A 661 65.85 53.37 7.51
N LEU A 662 64.65 53.36 8.08
CA LEU A 662 64.29 54.15 9.25
C LEU A 662 64.21 53.26 10.50
N TRP A 663 64.59 53.82 11.64
CA TRP A 663 64.47 53.16 12.93
C TRP A 663 63.23 53.66 13.67
N TYR A 664 62.52 52.75 14.33
CA TYR A 664 61.37 53.01 15.17
C TYR A 664 61.56 52.30 16.50
N TYR A 665 60.91 52.77 17.54
CA TYR A 665 60.90 52.10 18.84
C TYR A 665 59.47 51.76 19.25
N LEU A 666 59.23 50.48 19.52
CA LEU A 666 57.97 49.96 20.06
C LEU A 666 58.22 49.66 21.54
N ASP A 667 57.36 50.11 22.45
CA ASP A 667 57.51 49.79 23.88
C ASP A 667 57.24 48.30 24.18
N LYS A 668 57.26 47.94 25.47
CA LYS A 668 56.97 46.56 25.92
C LYS A 668 55.52 46.16 25.62
N GLU A 669 54.59 47.10 25.56
CA GLU A 669 53.21 46.89 25.12
C GLU A 669 53.09 46.76 23.59
N GLY A 670 54.12 47.12 22.83
CA GLY A 670 54.16 47.06 21.36
C GLY A 670 53.64 48.33 20.69
N ILE A 671 53.54 49.43 21.43
CA ILE A 671 53.09 50.74 20.96
C ILE A 671 54.29 51.55 20.45
N MET A 672 54.16 52.10 19.25
CA MET A 672 55.14 52.98 18.63
C MET A 672 55.28 54.28 19.38
N GLN A 673 56.51 54.56 19.84
CA GLN A 673 56.82 55.77 20.57
C GLN A 673 57.12 56.93 19.62
N THR A 674 56.75 58.14 20.07
CA THR A 674 57.08 59.42 19.41
C THR A 674 57.65 60.39 20.44
N GLY A 675 58.27 61.48 20.00
CA GLY A 675 58.91 62.47 20.87
C GLY A 675 60.28 62.03 21.40
N LEU A 676 60.74 62.71 22.46
CA LEU A 676 61.99 62.37 23.14
C LEU A 676 61.75 61.15 24.05
N GLN A 677 62.55 60.10 23.87
CA GLN A 677 62.43 58.83 24.58
C GLN A 677 63.78 58.44 25.17
N GLU A 678 63.78 57.96 26.41
CA GLU A 678 64.95 57.38 27.05
C GLU A 678 64.86 55.85 27.01
N ILE A 679 65.79 55.23 26.30
CA ILE A 679 65.80 53.79 26.03
C ILE A 679 67.15 53.25 26.49
N GLU A 680 67.12 52.40 27.52
CA GLU A 680 68.32 51.79 28.14
C GLU A 680 69.38 52.85 28.54
N GLY A 681 68.94 53.99 29.09
CA GLY A 681 69.81 55.09 29.55
C GLY A 681 70.36 55.99 28.44
N THR A 682 69.95 55.81 27.19
CA THR A 682 70.30 56.69 26.07
C THR A 682 69.06 57.42 25.55
N ARG A 683 69.16 58.74 25.33
CA ARG A 683 68.04 59.56 24.82
C ARG A 683 68.01 59.57 23.30
N TYR A 684 66.84 59.35 22.71
CA TYR A 684 66.56 59.35 21.28
C TYR A 684 65.34 60.22 20.99
N TYR A 685 65.26 60.81 19.80
CA TYR A 685 64.07 61.54 19.37
C TYR A 685 63.38 60.82 18.21
N LEU A 686 62.13 60.45 18.41
CA LEU A 686 61.26 59.82 17.42
C LEU A 686 60.31 60.90 16.90
N ASN A 687 60.21 61.09 15.59
CA ASN A 687 59.33 62.13 15.02
C ASN A 687 57.83 61.74 15.16
N ALA A 688 56.92 62.58 14.67
CA ALA A 688 55.48 62.30 14.71
C ALA A 688 55.07 61.04 13.91
N SER A 689 55.89 60.60 12.94
CA SER A 689 55.70 59.32 12.24
C SER A 689 56.39 58.14 12.94
N GLY A 690 56.97 58.36 14.14
CA GLY A 690 57.72 57.37 14.92
C GLY A 690 59.16 57.12 14.46
N ALA A 691 59.59 57.73 13.36
CA ALA A 691 60.93 57.52 12.83
C ALA A 691 61.98 58.27 13.66
N MET A 692 63.03 57.56 14.04
CA MET A 692 64.16 58.05 14.81
C MET A 692 64.91 59.12 14.02
N LYS A 693 65.13 60.26 14.66
CA LYS A 693 65.83 61.40 14.09
C LYS A 693 67.33 61.27 14.33
N THR A 694 68.10 61.55 13.29
CA THR A 694 69.53 61.83 13.35
C THR A 694 69.81 63.27 12.89
N GLY A 695 70.97 63.79 13.28
CA GLY A 695 71.40 65.16 13.06
C GLY A 695 70.69 66.18 13.96
N TRP A 696 70.71 67.44 13.53
CA TRP A 696 70.06 68.55 14.23
C TRP A 696 68.53 68.41 14.26
N LYS A 697 67.94 68.72 15.42
CA LYS A 697 66.49 68.82 15.61
C LYS A 697 66.15 69.98 16.54
N TRP A 698 65.21 70.81 16.09
CA TRP A 698 64.56 71.81 16.92
C TRP A 698 63.32 71.25 17.60
N PHE A 699 63.27 71.22 18.93
CA PHE A 699 62.07 70.91 19.69
C PHE A 699 62.16 71.58 21.06
N ASP A 700 61.02 71.74 21.76
CA ASP A 700 60.97 72.43 23.06
C ASP A 700 61.71 73.79 23.10
N ASN A 701 61.57 74.54 22.01
CA ASN A 701 62.22 75.85 21.79
C ASN A 701 63.77 75.85 21.80
N HIS A 702 64.41 74.70 21.59
CA HIS A 702 65.87 74.57 21.58
C HIS A 702 66.36 73.65 20.44
N TYR A 703 67.64 73.81 20.05
CA TYR A 703 68.32 72.88 19.14
C TYR A 703 69.02 71.77 19.92
N TYR A 704 68.87 70.55 19.44
CA TYR A 704 69.55 69.35 19.92
C TYR A 704 70.21 68.65 18.75
N TYR A 705 71.23 67.84 19.01
CA TYR A 705 71.90 67.03 17.99
C TYR A 705 71.83 65.55 18.33
N PHE A 706 71.40 64.73 17.38
CA PHE A 706 71.39 63.27 17.49
C PHE A 706 72.44 62.67 16.56
N THR A 707 73.28 61.75 17.07
CA THR A 707 74.35 61.14 16.28
C THR A 707 73.79 60.22 15.17
N SER A 708 74.67 59.61 14.37
CA SER A 708 74.25 58.63 13.35
C SER A 708 73.62 57.37 13.95
N SER A 709 73.88 57.05 15.23
CA SER A 709 73.17 55.99 15.95
C SER A 709 71.82 56.45 16.53
N GLY A 710 71.50 57.74 16.41
CA GLY A 710 70.29 58.35 16.98
C GLY A 710 70.42 58.80 18.43
N ALA A 711 71.55 58.52 19.09
CA ALA A 711 71.77 58.94 20.47
C ALA A 711 71.94 60.47 20.54
N MET A 712 71.28 61.10 21.52
CA MET A 712 71.42 62.53 21.76
C MET A 712 72.87 62.85 22.17
N LYS A 713 73.50 63.79 21.48
CA LYS A 713 74.86 64.22 21.75
C LYS A 713 74.87 65.29 22.83
N THR A 714 75.74 65.12 23.81
CA THR A 714 76.10 66.14 24.79
C THR A 714 77.60 66.45 24.71
N GLY A 715 77.99 67.57 25.31
CA GLY A 715 79.33 68.14 25.29
C GLY A 715 79.74 68.71 23.93
N TRP A 716 81.05 68.85 23.74
CA TRP A 716 81.62 69.32 22.47
C TRP A 716 81.35 68.36 21.32
N PHE A 717 80.99 68.93 20.18
CA PHE A 717 80.71 68.20 18.95
C PHE A 717 81.09 69.03 17.72
N LYS A 718 81.62 68.38 16.69
CA LYS A 718 82.02 69.02 15.44
C LYS A 718 81.16 68.53 14.27
N ASP A 719 80.37 69.42 13.68
CA ASP A 719 79.56 69.14 12.49
C ASP A 719 80.09 69.92 11.29
N LYS A 720 80.36 69.22 10.18
CA LYS A 720 80.86 69.80 8.91
C LYS A 720 82.01 70.81 9.08
N GLY A 721 82.91 70.56 10.04
CA GLY A 721 84.08 71.41 10.28
C GLY A 721 83.90 72.49 11.36
N ILE A 722 82.68 72.70 11.85
CA ILE A 722 82.33 73.74 12.85
C ILE A 722 82.11 73.09 14.21
N TRP A 723 82.65 73.67 15.27
CA TRP A 723 82.45 73.21 16.65
C TRP A 723 81.17 73.80 17.24
N TYR A 724 80.47 72.98 18.01
CA TYR A 724 79.26 73.31 18.77
C TYR A 724 79.41 72.71 20.17
N TYR A 725 78.69 73.30 21.14
CA TYR A 725 78.59 72.73 22.48
C TYR A 725 77.12 72.45 22.81
N LEU A 726 76.84 71.20 23.19
CA LEU A 726 75.51 70.73 23.60
C LEU A 726 75.60 70.54 25.12
N GLN A 727 74.77 71.22 25.90
CA GLN A 727 74.85 71.19 27.36
C GLN A 727 74.79 69.75 27.91
N THR A 728 75.55 69.46 28.97
CA THR A 728 75.74 68.11 29.47
C THR A 728 74.51 67.54 30.17
N GLU A 729 73.69 68.41 30.75
CA GLU A 729 72.53 68.07 31.58
C GLU A 729 71.31 67.67 30.73
N ASP A 730 71.01 68.48 29.71
CA ASP A 730 69.78 68.39 28.92
C ASP A 730 70.00 68.24 27.41
N GLY A 731 71.22 68.49 26.90
CA GLY A 731 71.56 68.40 25.48
C GLY A 731 71.23 69.64 24.65
N VAL A 732 70.84 70.74 25.27
CA VAL A 732 70.52 71.99 24.56
C VAL A 732 71.78 72.60 23.94
N MET A 733 71.71 72.96 22.66
CA MET A 733 72.78 73.68 21.97
C MET A 733 73.02 75.04 22.61
N ALA A 734 74.23 75.27 23.11
CA ALA A 734 74.60 76.51 23.76
C ALA A 734 74.84 77.63 22.73
N THR A 735 74.45 78.85 23.09
CA THR A 735 74.73 80.09 22.35
C THR A 735 75.23 81.15 23.31
N GLY A 736 75.87 82.21 22.81
CA GLY A 736 76.49 83.25 23.62
C GLY A 736 77.84 82.84 24.23
N LEU A 737 78.27 83.60 25.23
CA LEU A 737 79.46 83.30 26.03
C LEU A 737 79.17 82.15 27.00
N GLN A 738 79.96 81.09 26.91
CA GLN A 738 79.81 79.86 27.69
C GLN A 738 81.11 79.55 28.43
N GLU A 739 81.01 79.16 29.69
CA GLU A 739 82.15 78.71 30.48
C GLU A 739 82.10 77.18 30.60
N ILE A 740 83.10 76.51 30.02
CA ILE A 740 83.14 75.06 29.84
C ILE A 740 84.53 74.59 30.28
N ASP A 741 84.58 73.68 31.25
CA ASP A 741 85.83 73.14 31.84
C ASP A 741 86.87 74.22 32.22
N GLY A 742 86.40 75.35 32.76
CA GLY A 742 87.23 76.48 33.24
C GLY A 742 87.70 77.47 32.15
N SER A 743 87.34 77.23 30.89
CA SER A 743 87.64 78.12 29.76
C SER A 743 86.37 78.76 29.20
N ARG A 744 86.47 80.01 28.71
CA ARG A 744 85.33 80.71 28.10
C ARG A 744 85.36 80.60 26.58
N TYR A 745 84.23 80.31 25.99
CA TYR A 745 84.02 80.16 24.55
C TYR A 745 82.86 81.04 24.13
N TYR A 746 82.85 81.48 22.87
CA TYR A 746 81.70 82.16 22.29
C TYR A 746 81.10 81.32 21.17
N LEU A 747 79.84 80.96 21.35
CA LEU A 747 79.02 80.25 20.38
C LEU A 747 78.05 81.28 19.79
N ASN A 748 78.03 81.49 18.48
CA ASN A 748 77.16 82.49 17.88
C ASN A 748 75.67 82.08 17.95
N THR A 749 74.75 82.86 17.36
CA THR A 749 73.30 82.58 17.39
C THR A 749 72.91 81.27 16.68
N SER A 750 73.75 80.74 15.78
CA SER A 750 73.58 79.39 15.20
C SER A 750 74.26 78.29 16.01
N GLY A 751 74.88 78.63 17.14
CA GLY A 751 75.63 77.71 18.01
C GLY A 751 77.06 77.42 17.56
N ALA A 752 77.53 78.04 16.47
CA ALA A 752 78.86 77.80 15.95
C ALA A 752 79.91 78.50 16.84
N MET A 753 80.92 77.74 17.26
CA MET A 753 82.04 78.25 18.03
C MET A 753 82.90 79.17 17.17
N GLU A 754 83.08 80.39 17.65
CA GLU A 754 83.87 81.40 16.97
C GLU A 754 85.34 81.34 17.39
N THR A 755 86.22 81.68 16.45
CA THR A 755 87.65 81.88 16.67
C THR A 755 88.06 83.24 16.09
N GLY A 756 89.23 83.72 16.50
CA GLY A 756 89.74 85.04 16.15
C GLY A 756 89.04 86.18 16.88
N TRP A 757 89.16 87.38 16.32
CA TRP A 757 88.55 88.61 16.85
C TRP A 757 87.03 88.58 16.71
N LYS A 758 86.31 88.83 17.81
CA LYS A 758 84.86 89.03 17.84
C LYS A 758 84.49 90.19 18.74
N GLN A 759 83.63 91.06 18.22
CA GLN A 759 83.08 92.16 19.00
C GLN A 759 81.77 91.70 19.67
N LEU A 760 81.74 91.74 21.00
CA LEU A 760 80.60 91.35 21.82
C LEU A 760 80.31 92.50 22.79
N ASN A 761 79.08 93.04 22.78
CA ASN A 761 78.69 94.18 23.61
C ASN A 761 79.74 95.32 23.58
N ASP A 762 80.06 95.78 22.36
CA ASP A 762 81.05 96.81 22.02
C ASP A 762 82.52 96.52 22.35
N ASN A 763 82.82 95.42 23.07
CA ASN A 763 84.17 95.01 23.42
C ASN A 763 84.72 93.97 22.44
N TRP A 764 85.99 94.13 22.06
CA TRP A 764 86.69 93.17 21.21
C TRP A 764 87.37 92.09 22.05
N TYR A 765 87.02 90.84 21.77
CA TYR A 765 87.57 89.64 22.37
C TYR A 765 88.31 88.82 21.32
N TYR A 766 89.42 88.18 21.71
CA TYR A 766 90.14 87.27 20.84
C TYR A 766 89.99 85.82 21.29
N PHE A 767 89.27 85.03 20.51
CA PHE A 767 89.15 83.58 20.72
C PHE A 767 90.28 82.86 19.98
N GLN A 768 91.02 82.02 20.70
CA GLN A 768 92.16 81.28 20.16
C GLN A 768 91.72 80.24 19.11
N ALA A 769 92.69 79.60 18.44
CA ALA A 769 92.39 78.60 17.41
C ALA A 769 91.62 77.38 17.94
N ASP A 770 91.76 77.07 19.24
CA ASP A 770 90.97 76.05 19.95
C ASP A 770 89.61 76.56 20.46
N GLY A 771 89.29 77.83 20.21
CA GLY A 771 88.04 78.50 20.60
C GLY A 771 88.06 79.15 21.97
N SER A 772 89.08 78.91 22.80
CA SER A 772 89.14 79.48 24.14
C SER A 772 89.44 80.98 24.10
N LEU A 773 88.81 81.77 24.97
CA LEU A 773 89.06 83.20 25.08
C LEU A 773 90.49 83.46 25.61
N LEU A 774 91.31 84.18 24.84
CA LEU A 774 92.61 84.64 25.32
C LEU A 774 92.41 85.70 26.41
N ARG A 775 93.00 85.49 27.58
CA ARG A 775 93.00 86.43 28.71
C ARG A 775 94.43 86.68 29.16
N ASN A 776 94.74 87.90 29.59
CA ASN A 776 96.08 88.29 30.05
C ASN A 776 97.19 87.89 29.06
N GLY A 777 96.94 88.08 27.77
CA GLY A 777 97.76 87.53 26.70
C GLY A 777 97.99 88.52 25.57
N THR A 778 98.87 88.14 24.66
CA THR A 778 99.07 88.84 23.39
C THR A 778 98.55 87.96 22.26
N THR A 779 97.66 88.48 21.41
CA THR A 779 97.09 87.77 20.26
C THR A 779 98.17 87.51 19.20
N PRO A 780 97.99 86.52 18.31
CA PRO A 780 98.98 86.19 17.26
C PRO A 780 99.33 87.35 16.31
N ASP A 781 98.45 88.34 16.16
CA ASP A 781 98.66 89.59 15.40
C ASP A 781 99.23 90.75 16.26
N GLY A 782 99.58 90.49 17.52
CA GLY A 782 100.40 91.37 18.35
C GLY A 782 99.66 92.26 19.35
N TYR A 783 98.34 92.14 19.48
CA TYR A 783 97.55 92.97 20.38
C TYR A 783 97.43 92.37 21.79
N LYS A 784 97.46 93.21 22.83
CA LYS A 784 97.29 92.77 24.22
C LYS A 784 95.83 92.79 24.65
N VAL A 785 95.37 91.71 25.26
CA VAL A 785 94.05 91.59 25.89
C VAL A 785 94.21 91.52 27.42
N ASN A 786 93.29 92.14 28.16
CA ASN A 786 93.33 92.20 29.62
C ASN A 786 92.87 90.89 30.30
N GLN A 787 92.70 90.90 31.63
CA GLN A 787 92.27 89.73 32.41
C GLN A 787 90.87 89.20 32.05
N ASP A 788 90.01 90.06 31.52
CA ASP A 788 88.66 89.72 31.07
C ASP A 788 88.65 89.34 29.58
N GLY A 789 89.80 89.41 28.89
CA GLY A 789 89.99 89.08 27.48
C GLY A 789 89.65 90.21 26.50
N ILE A 790 89.52 91.45 26.99
CA ILE A 790 89.13 92.62 26.22
C ILE A 790 90.37 93.33 25.65
N TRP A 791 90.31 93.72 24.37
CA TRP A 791 91.32 94.54 23.69
C TRP A 791 91.03 96.05 23.78
N SER A 792 92.09 96.84 23.94
CA SER A 792 92.05 98.31 23.97
C SER A 792 93.26 98.92 23.24
N LEU A 793 93.03 100.03 22.53
CA LEU A 793 93.92 100.60 21.50
C LEU A 793 94.96 101.62 22.01
N ASN A 794 94.96 101.98 23.28
CA ASN A 794 95.91 102.96 23.81
C ASN A 794 96.42 102.55 25.20
N PRO A 795 97.73 102.26 25.38
CA PRO A 795 98.32 102.16 26.71
C PRO A 795 98.30 103.56 27.34
N VAL A 796 97.55 103.71 28.42
CA VAL A 796 97.38 104.97 29.15
C VAL A 796 98.71 105.33 29.83
N LYS A 797 99.14 106.60 29.65
CA LYS A 797 100.19 107.27 30.44
C LYS A 797 99.75 107.36 31.90
N GLU A 798 100.63 107.00 32.82
CA GLU A 798 100.50 107.36 34.22
C GLU A 798 100.99 108.80 34.45
N GLU A 799 100.07 109.70 34.75
CA GLU A 799 100.18 110.60 35.91
C GLU A 799 98.75 110.93 36.36
N GLU A 800 98.52 110.71 37.65
CA GLU A 800 97.23 110.74 38.34
C GLU A 800 96.60 112.14 38.34
N VAL A 801 95.27 112.20 38.34
CA VAL A 801 94.46 112.49 39.55
C VAL A 801 92.99 112.58 39.11
N GLN A 802 92.26 111.53 39.51
CA GLN A 802 90.98 111.54 40.21
C GLN A 802 89.90 112.57 39.82
N GLY A 803 88.72 112.05 39.49
CA GLY A 803 87.49 112.83 39.37
C GLY A 803 86.30 111.92 39.10
N ASP A 804 85.78 111.32 40.17
CA ASP A 804 84.57 110.51 40.23
C ASP A 804 83.32 111.23 39.67
N GLN A 805 82.38 110.44 39.14
CA GLN A 805 80.92 110.56 39.34
C GLN A 805 80.24 109.37 38.65
N GLU A 806 79.71 108.40 39.40
CA GLU A 806 78.34 108.32 39.91
C GLU A 806 77.24 108.22 38.83
N ASP A 807 76.58 107.04 38.84
CA ASP A 807 75.12 106.79 38.65
C ASP A 807 74.50 107.18 37.28
N PRO A 808 73.36 106.59 36.83
CA PRO A 808 72.21 106.19 37.65
C PRO A 808 71.47 104.89 37.24
N LYS A 809 70.86 104.27 38.27
CA LYS A 809 69.41 104.00 38.42
C LYS A 809 68.53 104.09 37.16
N LYS A 810 67.73 103.05 36.91
CA LYS A 810 66.27 102.89 37.22
C LYS A 810 65.53 102.81 35.88
N ASP A 811 64.42 102.12 35.69
CA ASP A 811 63.45 101.47 36.57
C ASP A 811 62.62 100.51 35.69
N SER A 812 61.76 99.75 36.34
CA SER A 812 60.45 99.30 35.87
C SER A 812 60.33 98.11 34.89
N ASP A 813 59.64 97.11 35.43
CA ASP A 813 58.46 96.44 34.88
C ASP A 813 58.62 95.50 33.67
N LYS A 814 58.48 94.20 33.97
CA LYS A 814 57.85 93.23 33.07
C LYS A 814 56.89 92.30 33.84
N PRO A 815 55.74 91.92 33.23
CA PRO A 815 54.72 91.02 33.81
C PRO A 815 55.17 89.54 33.72
N VAL A 816 54.77 88.61 34.61
CA VAL A 816 53.45 87.92 34.72
C VAL A 816 53.13 87.24 33.38
N ASP A 817 53.09 85.91 33.20
CA ASP A 817 52.52 84.82 34.01
C ASP A 817 53.37 83.54 33.94
N LYS A 818 53.52 82.86 35.07
CA LYS A 818 53.95 81.47 35.22
C LYS A 818 52.79 80.71 35.85
N GLU A 819 52.35 79.61 35.24
CA GLU A 819 52.00 78.33 35.88
C GLU A 819 51.24 77.43 34.89
N GLU A 820 52.00 76.61 34.17
CA GLU A 820 51.53 75.29 33.73
C GLU A 820 51.74 74.29 34.86
N LYS A 821 50.69 73.57 35.24
CA LYS A 821 50.62 72.09 35.29
C LYS A 821 49.44 71.65 36.17
N SER A 822 48.32 71.38 35.52
CA SER A 822 47.33 70.42 36.02
C SER A 822 47.78 69.01 35.65
N ALA A 823 47.79 68.15 36.68
CA ALA A 823 47.48 66.73 36.65
C ALA A 823 48.11 65.85 35.56
N ASP A 824 48.98 64.92 35.97
CA ASP A 824 48.67 63.53 35.64
C ASP A 824 49.20 62.50 36.66
N ALA A 825 48.43 61.43 36.76
CA ALA A 825 48.74 60.07 37.20
C ALA A 825 49.25 59.82 38.64
N GLN A 826 48.33 59.32 39.47
CA GLN A 826 48.60 58.17 40.33
C GLN A 826 48.86 56.93 39.44
N GLU A 827 50.02 56.30 39.63
CA GLU A 827 50.13 54.85 39.55
C GLU A 827 49.21 54.22 40.61
N THR A 828 48.49 53.16 40.25
CA THR A 828 48.63 51.82 40.87
C THR A 828 47.51 50.92 40.37
N SER A 829 47.86 49.94 39.52
CA SER A 829 47.15 48.66 39.54
C SER A 829 48.18 47.55 39.68
N THR A 830 48.28 47.01 40.89
CA THR A 830 48.77 45.67 41.12
C THR A 830 47.72 44.93 41.92
N LEU A 831 47.47 43.69 41.47
CA LEU A 831 47.12 42.50 42.24
C LEU A 831 45.66 42.03 42.32
N LYS A 832 45.55 40.74 41.96
CA LYS A 832 44.72 39.64 42.53
C LYS A 832 43.25 39.62 42.11
N ALA A 833 42.78 38.57 41.43
CA ALA A 833 42.67 37.14 41.81
C ALA A 833 41.53 36.86 42.80
N ASP A 834 40.88 35.73 42.53
CA ASP A 834 39.85 34.99 43.30
C ASP A 834 38.39 35.46 43.11
N LYS A 835 37.60 34.71 42.34
CA LYS A 835 36.78 33.54 42.74
C LYS A 835 35.63 33.89 43.68
N GLU A 836 34.44 33.98 43.11
CA GLU A 836 33.33 33.05 43.37
C GLU A 836 32.57 32.78 42.06
#